data_AF-A0A7S4UIF7-F1
#
_entry.id   AF-A0A7S4UIF7-F1
#
_cell.length_a   1.000
_cell.length_b   1.000
_cell.length_c   1.000
_cell.angle_alpha   90.00
_cell.angle_beta   90.00
_cell.angle_gamma   90.00
#
_symmetry.space_group_name_H-M   'P 1'
#
loop_
_entity.id
_entity.type
_entity.pdbx_description
1 polymer ?
#
loop_
_entity_poly.entity_id
_entity_poly.type
_entity_poly.pdbx_seq_one_letter_code
_entity_poly.pdbx_strand_id
1 'polypeptide(L)'
;MVRAEDFQSTHRSHVEAAEVLRRAAQVSDDTVTNLRERDPPEPVKPSGLPTVSRAEFRDFIIAERQRAEACGTLPLTILLWITFLCVTVNHGNISSVYRIRRCLHKTISEIRVAQPLPDGSLGPATSLANMTSTEEVWAWLSQGLVPALGGSQRRPGYTCTFNRLVGRVMLRQSRRTVGACKVEGPLADYYRGECRSSSTSQGSFGRGVVGAGTGAGVADPAFVAGSGMSGISEDNQRRFFGWLDTYRQQDAQDRARQLAAGSWCDDATSVLEVQAAFFNAEVQAFTLMSLTFTFEGGGLVRNKLELSPLSTRIYPTAWYITVDIVWVLLITVFFFMALQDAFDSKGEGGTTRRCGSWWVVLDWLSIAVGLALVGFFVVFLQGVDELEKQVGILGGGLPPPTATLMFRNASASLLYDGSLTNVLEEIDDIIFYKMCQRLGMFWYCMLLLCRFFRGFTGQPRIRVIGLTFEKASADVTHFGILLVAICENFALGGCVLFGPELSDWASVSSAHRSTLAVLCGQADFAAMYDVAPLRATIWLVMFIVSVVFLVANMVVAILVDYYHEAKVDSGLAATGIFDQAYIFLKTCDWKLGYHYRTVHHFVYSRLSPSLRRFVREPSDEPKRTQFIPYDELLDAVLEGTQEAVEQEMLTTDAVPIDPAQPFPWNPVTKELLVSCGCDPSTADHLLWKCAASIGGRLPDAFPADKLFFEFQNAMHGSYELLDAIGEELHAWLADRVVDLGNIEPRQRKLEDASVTIQPMQVALEGVPELPVLDGGGYGQALGEAELMQVGDRLLELQGEGGPATDSSETGAVVPYGQGNF
;
A
#
# COMPACT_ATOMS: atom_id res chain seq x y z
N MET A 1 -6.99 102.69 -20.92
CA MET A 1 -7.23 101.79 -22.07
C MET A 1 -6.32 100.57 -21.92
N VAL A 2 -6.75 99.60 -21.10
CA VAL A 2 -6.07 98.30 -20.94
C VAL A 2 -6.68 97.35 -21.98
N ARG A 3 -5.90 96.43 -22.55
CA ARG A 3 -6.32 95.62 -23.70
C ARG A 3 -7.29 94.50 -23.30
N ALA A 4 -8.22 94.18 -24.19
CA ALA A 4 -9.09 93.01 -24.07
C ALA A 4 -8.36 91.66 -24.27
N GLU A 5 -7.08 91.70 -24.67
CA GLU A 5 -6.25 90.52 -24.97
C GLU A 5 -5.93 89.69 -23.70
N ASP A 6 -5.64 90.33 -22.56
CA ASP A 6 -5.25 89.62 -21.32
C ASP A 6 -6.42 88.85 -20.66
N PHE A 7 -7.64 89.36 -20.78
CA PHE A 7 -8.83 88.65 -20.30
C PHE A 7 -9.21 87.49 -21.23
N GLN A 8 -8.87 87.59 -22.53
CA GLN A 8 -9.03 86.48 -23.47
C GLN A 8 -7.97 85.39 -23.28
N SER A 9 -6.72 85.71 -22.89
CA SER A 9 -5.69 84.70 -22.64
C SER A 9 -5.97 83.88 -21.37
N THR A 10 -6.36 84.52 -20.28
CA THR A 10 -6.80 83.81 -19.05
C THR A 10 -8.02 82.94 -19.32
N HIS A 11 -9.08 83.49 -19.93
CA HIS A 11 -10.28 82.71 -20.28
C HIS A 11 -9.97 81.57 -21.28
N ARG A 12 -9.04 81.75 -22.23
CA ARG A 12 -8.62 80.67 -23.12
C ARG A 12 -7.89 79.57 -22.35
N SER A 13 -6.95 79.91 -21.46
CA SER A 13 -6.24 78.90 -20.64
C SER A 13 -7.15 78.14 -19.67
N HIS A 14 -8.23 78.76 -19.16
CA HIS A 14 -9.24 78.08 -18.37
C HIS A 14 -10.15 77.17 -19.22
N VAL A 15 -10.46 77.56 -20.47
CA VAL A 15 -11.19 76.70 -21.42
C VAL A 15 -10.31 75.53 -21.87
N GLU A 16 -9.04 75.75 -22.19
CA GLU A 16 -8.09 74.71 -22.56
C GLU A 16 -7.88 73.73 -21.40
N ALA A 17 -7.71 74.20 -20.16
CA ALA A 17 -7.65 73.31 -18.98
C ALA A 17 -8.96 72.52 -18.75
N ALA A 18 -10.12 73.15 -18.94
CA ALA A 18 -11.42 72.47 -18.84
C ALA A 18 -11.68 71.49 -20.01
N GLU A 19 -11.10 71.72 -21.18
CA GLU A 19 -11.21 70.84 -22.34
C GLU A 19 -10.20 69.69 -22.27
N VAL A 20 -9.00 69.89 -21.71
CA VAL A 20 -8.07 68.82 -21.34
C VAL A 20 -8.68 67.93 -20.24
N LEU A 21 -9.25 68.51 -19.18
CA LEU A 21 -9.99 67.74 -18.16
C LEU A 21 -11.19 66.99 -18.74
N ARG A 22 -11.90 67.55 -19.73
CA ARG A 22 -12.94 66.82 -20.47
C ARG A 22 -12.37 65.68 -21.31
N ARG A 23 -11.24 65.87 -22.00
CA ARG A 23 -10.60 64.80 -22.79
C ARG A 23 -10.08 63.68 -21.90
N ALA A 24 -9.47 64.00 -20.76
CA ALA A 24 -9.09 63.01 -19.74
C ALA A 24 -10.31 62.25 -19.19
N ALA A 25 -11.42 62.95 -18.91
CA ALA A 25 -12.66 62.31 -18.49
C ALA A 25 -13.28 61.41 -19.59
N GLN A 26 -13.24 61.83 -20.86
CA GLN A 26 -13.73 61.01 -21.98
C GLN A 26 -12.85 59.78 -22.24
N VAL A 27 -11.53 59.90 -22.13
CA VAL A 27 -10.60 58.75 -22.21
C VAL A 27 -10.81 57.79 -21.01
N SER A 28 -11.21 58.30 -19.85
CA SER A 28 -11.60 57.48 -18.69
C SER A 28 -12.91 56.71 -18.90
N ASP A 29 -13.90 57.29 -19.60
CA ASP A 29 -15.14 56.59 -19.96
C ASP A 29 -14.89 55.50 -21.02
N ASP A 30 -14.04 55.76 -22.02
CA ASP A 30 -13.73 54.81 -23.10
C ASP A 30 -12.86 53.60 -22.65
N THR A 31 -12.21 53.66 -21.48
CA THR A 31 -11.28 52.61 -21.00
C THR A 31 -11.81 51.77 -19.84
N VAL A 32 -12.70 52.29 -18.99
CA VAL A 32 -13.35 51.51 -17.92
C VAL A 32 -14.52 50.72 -18.49
N THR A 33 -14.21 49.66 -19.25
CA THR A 33 -15.24 48.72 -19.75
C THR A 33 -15.99 48.08 -18.59
N ASN A 34 -17.28 48.41 -18.48
CA ASN A 34 -18.15 47.98 -17.40
C ASN A 34 -18.33 46.45 -17.44
N LEU A 35 -17.61 45.72 -16.57
CA LEU A 35 -17.55 44.25 -16.56
C LEU A 35 -18.91 43.56 -16.41
N ARG A 36 -19.97 44.30 -16.04
CA ARG A 36 -21.36 43.82 -15.99
C ARG A 36 -22.11 43.83 -17.33
N GLU A 37 -21.63 44.58 -18.32
CA GLU A 37 -22.36 44.84 -19.58
C GLU A 37 -21.75 44.09 -20.79
N ARG A 38 -20.79 43.19 -20.54
CA ARG A 38 -20.27 42.28 -21.55
C ARG A 38 -21.29 41.17 -21.83
N ASP A 39 -22.10 41.34 -22.88
CA ASP A 39 -23.01 40.32 -23.37
C ASP A 39 -22.28 38.95 -23.46
N PRO A 40 -22.89 37.85 -23.00
CA PRO A 40 -22.30 36.54 -23.15
C PRO A 40 -22.17 36.25 -24.66
N PRO A 41 -21.00 35.79 -25.14
CA PRO A 41 -20.81 35.55 -26.57
C PRO A 41 -21.86 34.56 -27.06
N GLU A 42 -22.48 34.85 -28.22
CA GLU A 42 -23.49 33.97 -28.81
C GLU A 42 -22.96 32.52 -28.83
N PRO A 43 -23.79 31.52 -28.48
CA PRO A 43 -23.35 30.13 -28.45
C PRO A 43 -23.05 29.62 -29.86
N VAL A 44 -21.81 29.82 -30.29
CA VAL A 44 -21.26 29.35 -31.57
C VAL A 44 -21.46 27.85 -31.64
N LYS A 45 -22.42 27.43 -32.47
CA LYS A 45 -22.73 26.01 -32.68
C LYS A 45 -21.47 25.31 -33.20
N PRO A 46 -20.87 24.38 -32.45
CA PRO A 46 -19.58 23.81 -32.82
C PRO A 46 -19.74 22.85 -34.00
N SER A 47 -19.49 23.35 -35.21
CA SER A 47 -19.40 22.54 -36.44
C SER A 47 -17.99 21.96 -36.63
N GLY A 48 -17.32 21.61 -35.53
CA GLY A 48 -15.94 21.10 -35.47
C GLY A 48 -15.69 20.41 -34.13
N LEU A 49 -14.48 19.87 -33.92
CA LEU A 49 -14.08 19.38 -32.60
C LEU A 49 -14.04 20.55 -31.59
N PRO A 50 -14.36 20.32 -30.30
CA PRO A 50 -14.19 21.36 -29.29
C PRO A 50 -12.72 21.74 -29.17
N THR A 51 -12.45 23.04 -29.01
CA THR A 51 -11.12 23.60 -28.86
C THR A 51 -10.54 23.23 -27.50
N VAL A 52 -9.47 22.46 -27.49
CA VAL A 52 -8.74 22.05 -26.27
C VAL A 52 -7.59 23.02 -26.00
N SER A 53 -7.44 23.49 -24.77
CA SER A 53 -6.32 24.36 -24.36
C SER A 53 -4.99 23.59 -24.24
N ARG A 54 -3.85 24.30 -24.31
CA ARG A 54 -2.52 23.72 -24.07
C ARG A 54 -2.42 23.05 -22.69
N ALA A 55 -2.96 23.67 -21.64
CA ALA A 55 -2.97 23.12 -20.29
C ALA A 55 -3.74 21.79 -20.19
N GLU A 56 -4.97 21.71 -20.70
CA GLU A 56 -5.76 20.47 -20.69
C GLU A 56 -5.12 19.37 -21.56
N PHE A 57 -4.54 19.74 -22.70
CA PHE A 57 -3.87 18.81 -23.59
C PHE A 57 -2.58 18.24 -22.95
N ARG A 58 -1.79 19.07 -22.26
CA ARG A 58 -0.63 18.65 -21.45
C ARG A 58 -1.05 17.57 -20.46
N ASP A 59 -2.06 17.86 -19.63
CA ASP A 59 -2.53 16.95 -18.59
C ASP A 59 -3.08 15.64 -19.17
N PHE A 60 -3.79 15.72 -20.30
CA PHE A 60 -4.24 14.56 -21.06
C PHE A 60 -3.07 13.73 -21.60
N ILE A 61 -2.03 14.34 -22.17
CA ILE A 61 -0.86 13.65 -22.72
C ILE A 61 -0.04 13.00 -21.60
N ILE A 62 0.16 13.66 -20.46
CA ILE A 62 0.79 13.06 -19.26
C ILE A 62 0.00 11.83 -18.80
N ALA A 63 -1.33 11.96 -18.69
CA ALA A 63 -2.19 10.86 -18.28
C ALA A 63 -2.19 9.71 -19.31
N GLU A 64 -2.23 9.99 -20.61
CA GLU A 64 -2.26 8.99 -21.68
C GLU A 64 -0.92 8.27 -21.84
N ARG A 65 0.21 8.97 -21.69
CA ARG A 65 1.55 8.36 -21.59
C ARG A 65 1.59 7.37 -20.43
N GLN A 66 1.22 7.81 -19.23
CA GLN A 66 1.19 6.97 -18.02
C GLN A 66 0.26 5.75 -18.20
N ARG A 67 -0.88 5.89 -18.89
CA ARG A 67 -1.76 4.77 -19.26
C ARG A 67 -1.09 3.80 -20.21
N ALA A 68 -0.41 4.28 -21.25
CA ALA A 68 0.25 3.44 -22.24
C ALA A 68 1.38 2.62 -21.61
N GLU A 69 2.23 3.26 -20.79
CA GLU A 69 3.31 2.64 -20.03
C GLU A 69 2.78 1.59 -19.02
N ALA A 70 1.79 1.97 -18.19
CA ALA A 70 1.19 1.07 -17.21
C ALA A 70 0.51 -0.16 -17.84
N CYS A 71 -0.41 0.07 -18.79
CA CYS A 71 -1.17 -0.99 -19.43
C CYS A 71 -0.31 -1.90 -20.33
N GLY A 72 0.82 -1.41 -20.86
CA GLY A 72 1.75 -2.22 -21.66
C GLY A 72 2.32 -3.42 -20.89
N THR A 73 2.55 -3.28 -19.59
CA THR A 73 3.07 -4.36 -18.72
C THR A 73 2.02 -5.38 -18.28
N LEU A 74 0.74 -5.04 -18.42
CA LEU A 74 -0.39 -5.77 -17.82
C LEU A 74 -0.62 -7.16 -18.45
N PRO A 75 -0.60 -7.36 -19.79
CA PRO A 75 -0.77 -8.68 -20.40
C PRO A 75 0.32 -9.68 -20.01
N LEU A 76 1.58 -9.23 -19.91
CA LEU A 76 2.70 -10.07 -19.49
C LEU A 76 2.60 -10.42 -18.00
N THR A 77 2.09 -9.50 -17.17
CA THR A 77 1.83 -9.71 -15.74
C THR A 77 0.67 -10.71 -15.51
N ILE A 78 -0.41 -10.63 -16.30
CA ILE A 78 -1.46 -11.67 -16.34
C ILE A 78 -0.86 -13.03 -16.68
N LEU A 79 -0.03 -13.10 -17.73
CA LEU A 79 0.54 -14.37 -18.19
C LEU A 79 1.49 -15.00 -17.16
N LEU A 80 2.33 -14.19 -16.49
CA LEU A 80 3.17 -14.63 -15.37
C LEU A 80 2.35 -15.13 -14.18
N TRP A 81 1.25 -14.46 -13.84
CA TRP A 81 0.37 -14.85 -12.74
C TRP A 81 -0.40 -16.14 -13.04
N ILE A 82 -1.01 -16.26 -14.23
CA ILE A 82 -1.72 -17.49 -14.65
C ILE A 82 -0.76 -18.68 -14.72
N THR A 83 0.44 -18.50 -15.27
CA THR A 83 1.44 -19.59 -15.32
C THR A 83 1.90 -19.97 -13.92
N PHE A 84 2.16 -19.02 -13.02
CA PHE A 84 2.52 -19.34 -11.63
C PHE A 84 1.40 -20.01 -10.83
N LEU A 85 0.13 -19.66 -11.08
CA LEU A 85 -1.01 -20.40 -10.51
C LEU A 85 -1.01 -21.86 -10.98
N CYS A 86 -0.75 -22.11 -12.26
CA CYS A 86 -0.60 -23.46 -12.79
C CYS A 86 0.58 -24.22 -12.17
N VAL A 87 1.76 -23.58 -11.99
CA VAL A 87 2.90 -24.14 -11.24
C VAL A 87 2.45 -24.55 -9.82
N THR A 88 1.81 -23.64 -9.10
CA THR A 88 1.39 -23.83 -7.69
C THR A 88 0.36 -24.96 -7.54
N VAL A 89 -0.61 -25.06 -8.44
CA VAL A 89 -1.63 -26.12 -8.44
C VAL A 89 -1.02 -27.48 -8.80
N ASN A 90 -0.18 -27.54 -9.84
CA ASN A 90 0.51 -28.74 -10.28
C ASN A 90 1.39 -29.33 -9.16
N HIS A 91 2.33 -28.55 -8.62
CA HIS A 91 3.31 -29.00 -7.62
C HIS A 91 2.77 -29.16 -6.20
N GLY A 92 1.49 -28.81 -5.98
CA GLY A 92 0.84 -28.93 -4.68
C GLY A 92 0.43 -30.36 -4.30
N ASN A 93 -0.01 -31.18 -5.29
CA ASN A 93 -0.63 -32.51 -5.15
C ASN A 93 -1.65 -32.64 -3.98
N ILE A 94 -2.37 -31.55 -3.69
CA ILE A 94 -3.02 -31.32 -2.38
C ILE A 94 -4.06 -32.40 -2.04
N SER A 95 -4.88 -32.80 -3.02
CA SER A 95 -5.99 -33.75 -2.82
C SER A 95 -5.52 -35.16 -2.42
N SER A 96 -4.53 -35.70 -3.13
CA SER A 96 -3.98 -37.05 -2.89
C SER A 96 -3.27 -37.13 -1.53
N VAL A 97 -2.45 -36.12 -1.27
CA VAL A 97 -1.68 -35.91 -0.04
C VAL A 97 -2.61 -35.76 1.18
N TYR A 98 -3.69 -34.98 1.05
CA TYR A 98 -4.71 -34.83 2.10
C TYR A 98 -5.43 -36.13 2.43
N ARG A 99 -5.75 -36.97 1.42
CA ARG A 99 -6.43 -38.27 1.64
C ARG A 99 -5.58 -39.22 2.49
N ILE A 100 -4.26 -39.31 2.24
CA ILE A 100 -3.34 -40.12 3.07
C ILE A 100 -3.31 -39.60 4.51
N ARG A 101 -3.05 -38.30 4.71
CA ARG A 101 -3.02 -37.67 6.04
C ARG A 101 -4.32 -37.93 6.81
N ARG A 102 -5.48 -37.73 6.18
CA ARG A 102 -6.78 -37.95 6.81
C ARG A 102 -7.01 -39.43 7.18
N CYS A 103 -6.54 -40.35 6.36
CA CYS A 103 -6.65 -41.79 6.61
C CYS A 103 -5.84 -42.21 7.83
N LEU A 104 -4.53 -41.88 7.88
CA LEU A 104 -3.67 -42.18 9.02
C LEU A 104 -4.13 -41.45 10.30
N HIS A 105 -4.54 -40.19 10.19
CA HIS A 105 -5.07 -39.43 11.34
C HIS A 105 -6.30 -40.11 11.93
N LYS A 106 -7.27 -40.49 11.09
CA LYS A 106 -8.46 -41.20 11.54
C LYS A 106 -8.07 -42.46 12.32
N THR A 107 -7.25 -43.32 11.71
CA THR A 107 -6.81 -44.59 12.31
C THR A 107 -6.10 -44.44 13.65
N ILE A 108 -5.28 -43.40 13.86
CA ILE A 108 -4.58 -43.16 15.14
C ILE A 108 -5.52 -42.50 16.17
N SER A 109 -6.32 -41.51 15.76
CA SER A 109 -7.23 -40.78 16.65
C SER A 109 -8.42 -41.61 17.14
N GLU A 110 -8.81 -42.67 16.41
CA GLU A 110 -9.87 -43.61 16.79
C GLU A 110 -9.39 -44.77 17.68
N ILE A 111 -8.09 -44.91 17.95
CA ILE A 111 -7.58 -45.95 18.87
C ILE A 111 -8.17 -45.73 20.27
N ARG A 112 -8.76 -46.79 20.83
CA ARG A 112 -9.28 -46.86 22.20
C ARG A 112 -8.73 -48.12 22.86
N VAL A 113 -8.17 -47.99 24.06
CA VAL A 113 -7.62 -49.10 24.84
C VAL A 113 -8.24 -49.07 26.23
N ALA A 114 -9.02 -50.10 26.56
CA ALA A 114 -9.53 -50.30 27.92
C ALA A 114 -8.57 -51.18 28.70
N GLN A 115 -8.09 -50.71 29.85
CA GLN A 115 -7.27 -51.51 30.75
C GLN A 115 -8.16 -52.39 31.65
N PRO A 116 -7.75 -53.62 31.99
CA PRO A 116 -8.44 -54.42 33.00
C PRO A 116 -8.17 -53.83 34.40
N LEU A 117 -9.23 -53.66 35.20
CA LEU A 117 -9.12 -53.29 36.61
C LEU A 117 -8.75 -54.51 37.49
N PRO A 118 -8.32 -54.30 38.75
CA PRO A 118 -8.01 -55.38 39.69
C PRO A 118 -9.18 -56.33 40.01
N ASP A 119 -10.43 -55.93 39.71
CA ASP A 119 -11.64 -56.75 39.85
C ASP A 119 -11.97 -57.57 38.59
N GLY A 120 -11.19 -57.44 37.52
CA GLY A 120 -11.43 -58.08 36.22
C GLY A 120 -12.42 -57.34 35.32
N SER A 121 -12.97 -56.19 35.73
CA SER A 121 -13.77 -55.33 34.86
C SER A 121 -12.89 -54.59 33.85
N LEU A 122 -13.49 -54.07 32.77
CA LEU A 122 -12.80 -53.18 31.82
C LEU A 122 -13.02 -51.73 32.23
N GLY A 123 -11.92 -50.99 32.38
CA GLY A 123 -11.94 -49.57 32.71
C GLY A 123 -12.43 -48.69 31.56
N PRO A 124 -12.62 -47.37 31.81
CA PRO A 124 -12.90 -46.41 30.76
C PRO A 124 -11.81 -46.48 29.68
N ALA A 125 -12.23 -46.55 28.42
CA ALA A 125 -11.29 -46.78 27.32
C ALA A 125 -10.44 -45.53 27.03
N THR A 126 -9.19 -45.55 27.47
CA THR A 126 -8.20 -44.49 27.24
C THR A 126 -8.11 -44.17 25.75
N SER A 127 -8.15 -42.88 25.44
CA SER A 127 -8.04 -42.32 24.10
C SER A 127 -6.91 -41.31 24.05
N LEU A 128 -6.37 -41.03 22.86
CA LEU A 128 -5.29 -40.04 22.71
C LEU A 128 -5.68 -38.65 23.28
N ALA A 129 -6.95 -38.27 23.20
CA ALA A 129 -7.42 -36.99 23.76
C ALA A 129 -7.57 -36.98 25.30
N ASN A 130 -7.57 -38.15 25.95
CA ASN A 130 -7.92 -38.31 27.37
C ASN A 130 -6.78 -38.93 28.22
N MET A 131 -5.56 -39.04 27.70
CA MET A 131 -4.42 -39.56 28.46
C MET A 131 -3.96 -38.56 29.52
N THR A 132 -3.68 -39.09 30.71
CA THR A 132 -3.23 -38.34 31.88
C THR A 132 -1.98 -38.91 32.54
N SER A 133 -1.73 -40.23 32.41
CA SER A 133 -0.58 -40.89 33.06
C SER A 133 0.42 -41.53 32.08
N THR A 134 1.64 -41.76 32.57
CA THR A 134 2.67 -42.53 31.85
C THR A 134 2.26 -43.98 31.59
N GLU A 135 1.53 -44.60 32.52
CA GLU A 135 1.01 -45.96 32.39
C GLU A 135 -0.06 -46.06 31.28
N GLU A 136 -0.95 -45.08 31.19
CA GLU A 136 -1.91 -44.95 30.10
C GLU A 136 -1.25 -44.81 28.73
N VAL A 137 -0.18 -44.00 28.63
CA VAL A 137 0.61 -43.85 27.41
C VAL A 137 1.25 -45.20 27.02
N TRP A 138 1.88 -45.93 27.94
CA TRP A 138 2.48 -47.23 27.66
C TRP A 138 1.45 -48.32 27.29
N ALA A 139 0.31 -48.35 27.96
CA ALA A 139 -0.79 -49.26 27.64
C ALA A 139 -1.33 -48.99 26.24
N TRP A 140 -1.53 -47.72 25.87
CA TRP A 140 -2.00 -47.35 24.53
C TRP A 140 -0.96 -47.57 23.43
N LEU A 141 0.32 -47.29 23.69
CA LEU A 141 1.41 -47.56 22.73
C LEU A 141 1.50 -49.06 22.41
N SER A 142 1.50 -49.90 23.45
CA SER A 142 1.64 -51.36 23.30
C SER A 142 0.36 -52.03 22.78
N GLN A 143 -0.81 -51.73 23.34
CA GLN A 143 -2.06 -52.43 23.01
C GLN A 143 -2.82 -51.80 21.84
N GLY A 144 -2.62 -50.51 21.58
CA GLY A 144 -3.29 -49.76 20.51
C GLY A 144 -2.40 -49.46 19.31
N LEU A 145 -1.34 -48.66 19.50
CA LEU A 145 -0.54 -48.14 18.39
C LEU A 145 0.26 -49.24 17.67
N VAL A 146 0.97 -50.11 18.41
CA VAL A 146 1.78 -51.19 17.80
C VAL A 146 0.94 -52.11 16.89
N PRO A 147 -0.25 -52.61 17.30
CA PRO A 147 -1.14 -53.34 16.39
C PRO A 147 -1.61 -52.50 15.19
N ALA A 148 -2.07 -51.26 15.42
CA ALA A 148 -2.59 -50.40 14.36
C ALA A 148 -1.56 -50.12 13.25
N LEU A 149 -0.30 -49.91 13.62
CA LEU A 149 0.79 -49.67 12.67
C LEU A 149 1.33 -50.97 12.06
N GLY A 150 1.41 -52.07 12.82
CA GLY A 150 1.90 -53.37 12.35
C GLY A 150 1.01 -54.05 11.30
N GLY A 151 -0.24 -53.61 11.15
CA GLY A 151 -1.15 -54.08 10.09
C GLY A 151 -1.79 -55.43 10.38
N SER A 152 -2.02 -56.22 9.34
CA SER A 152 -2.67 -57.55 9.45
C SER A 152 -1.65 -58.67 9.29
N GLN A 153 -1.92 -59.85 9.88
CA GLN A 153 -1.07 -61.04 9.71
C GLN A 153 -0.83 -61.44 8.25
N ARG A 154 -1.74 -61.07 7.31
CA ARG A 154 -1.60 -61.34 5.87
C ARG A 154 -0.76 -60.29 5.12
N ARG A 155 -0.52 -59.11 5.73
CA ARG A 155 0.29 -58.00 5.22
C ARG A 155 0.91 -57.24 6.40
N PRO A 156 1.97 -57.78 7.03
CA PRO A 156 2.66 -57.11 8.14
C PRO A 156 3.34 -55.82 7.66
N GLY A 157 3.34 -54.79 8.50
CA GLY A 157 3.88 -53.46 8.20
C GLY A 157 3.04 -52.62 7.24
N TYR A 158 1.80 -53.02 6.91
CA TYR A 158 0.88 -52.23 6.08
C TYR A 158 -0.26 -51.62 6.91
N THR A 159 -0.23 -50.29 7.06
CA THR A 159 -1.25 -49.48 7.71
C THR A 159 -2.27 -48.98 6.68
N CYS A 160 -3.56 -49.15 6.93
CA CYS A 160 -4.66 -48.77 6.02
C CYS A 160 -4.50 -49.31 4.58
N THR A 161 -4.17 -50.61 4.46
CA THR A 161 -4.04 -51.38 3.20
C THR A 161 -2.87 -51.01 2.28
N PHE A 162 -2.56 -49.72 2.11
CA PHE A 162 -1.65 -49.21 1.08
C PHE A 162 -0.38 -48.50 1.61
N ASN A 163 -0.37 -48.05 2.86
CA ASN A 163 0.79 -47.35 3.43
C ASN A 163 1.71 -48.36 4.11
N ARG A 164 2.94 -48.52 3.64
CA ARG A 164 3.93 -49.43 4.23
C ARG A 164 4.83 -48.67 5.20
N LEU A 165 5.07 -49.21 6.39
CA LEU A 165 6.04 -48.66 7.34
C LEU A 165 7.47 -48.78 6.79
N VAL A 166 8.20 -47.67 6.79
CA VAL A 166 9.63 -47.60 6.50
C VAL A 166 10.40 -47.98 7.76
N GLY A 167 11.08 -49.12 7.74
CA GLY A 167 11.86 -49.62 8.87
C GLY A 167 10.99 -49.93 10.09
N ARG A 168 11.04 -49.06 11.11
CA ARG A 168 10.52 -49.30 12.48
C ARG A 168 9.93 -48.03 13.07
N VAL A 169 9.16 -48.18 14.15
CA VAL A 169 8.71 -47.03 14.95
C VAL A 169 9.83 -46.65 15.92
N MET A 170 10.26 -45.40 15.85
CA MET A 170 11.24 -44.79 16.76
C MET A 170 10.53 -44.19 17.97
N LEU A 171 11.07 -44.43 19.16
CA LEU A 171 10.77 -43.69 20.38
C LEU A 171 12.00 -42.81 20.67
N ARG A 172 11.84 -41.49 20.74
CA ARG A 172 12.93 -40.56 21.09
C ARG A 172 12.53 -39.80 22.35
N GLN A 173 13.38 -39.85 23.38
CA GLN A 173 13.05 -39.32 24.71
C GLN A 173 14.06 -38.25 25.14
N SER A 174 13.52 -37.15 25.68
CA SER A 174 14.28 -36.08 26.33
C SER A 174 13.97 -36.05 27.84
N ARG A 175 15.01 -36.18 28.66
CA ARG A 175 14.94 -36.19 30.13
C ARG A 175 15.68 -34.98 30.71
N ARG A 176 15.19 -34.45 31.83
CA ARG A 176 15.82 -33.36 32.60
C ARG A 176 16.68 -33.92 33.71
N THR A 177 17.66 -33.16 34.17
CA THR A 177 18.39 -33.50 35.40
C THR A 177 17.45 -33.36 36.60
N VAL A 178 17.61 -34.26 37.56
CA VAL A 178 16.83 -34.31 38.80
C VAL A 178 17.73 -33.84 39.94
N GLY A 179 17.17 -33.15 40.93
CA GLY A 179 17.89 -32.71 42.12
C GLY A 179 16.99 -31.97 43.11
N ALA A 180 17.59 -31.31 44.10
CA ALA A 180 16.85 -30.58 45.13
C ALA A 180 15.93 -29.49 44.54
N CYS A 181 14.70 -29.43 45.03
CA CYS A 181 13.73 -28.41 44.64
C CYS A 181 14.17 -27.01 45.07
N LYS A 182 13.98 -26.02 44.19
CA LYS A 182 14.18 -24.60 44.49
C LYS A 182 12.98 -24.06 45.27
N VAL A 183 12.86 -24.50 46.52
CA VAL A 183 11.74 -24.21 47.42
C VAL A 183 12.31 -23.67 48.74
N GLU A 184 11.77 -22.55 49.21
CA GLU A 184 12.31 -21.85 50.37
C GLU A 184 11.65 -22.27 51.69
N GLY A 185 12.47 -22.37 52.74
CA GLY A 185 12.00 -22.57 54.12
C GLY A 185 11.18 -23.86 54.34
N PRO A 186 10.16 -23.83 55.21
CA PRO A 186 9.40 -25.03 55.62
C PRO A 186 8.71 -25.81 54.49
N LEU A 187 8.56 -25.21 53.31
CA LEU A 187 7.98 -25.89 52.16
C LEU A 187 8.91 -26.99 51.60
N ALA A 188 10.23 -26.88 51.79
CA ALA A 188 11.17 -27.96 51.45
C ALA A 188 10.98 -29.18 52.37
N ASP A 189 10.85 -28.94 53.68
CA ASP A 189 10.57 -29.96 54.70
C ASP A 189 9.16 -30.58 54.57
N TYR A 190 8.25 -29.90 53.87
CA TYR A 190 6.93 -30.43 53.50
C TYR A 190 6.98 -31.29 52.23
N TYR A 191 7.62 -30.79 51.15
CA TYR A 191 7.60 -31.44 49.84
C TYR A 191 8.37 -32.78 49.82
N ARG A 192 9.56 -32.82 50.43
CA ARG A 192 10.40 -34.04 50.60
C ARG A 192 10.72 -34.85 49.33
N GLY A 193 10.50 -34.27 48.14
CA GLY A 193 10.77 -34.87 46.84
C GLY A 193 11.89 -34.15 46.08
N GLU A 194 12.29 -34.76 44.97
CA GLU A 194 13.21 -34.15 44.00
C GLU A 194 12.43 -33.42 42.90
N CYS A 195 13.08 -32.43 42.27
CA CYS A 195 12.48 -31.63 41.19
C CYS A 195 13.28 -31.74 39.89
N ARG A 196 12.58 -31.56 38.76
CA ARG A 196 13.19 -31.36 37.43
C ARG A 196 13.93 -30.01 37.42
N SER A 197 15.22 -30.05 37.11
CA SER A 197 16.01 -28.86 36.79
C SER A 197 15.73 -28.38 35.34
N SER A 198 16.33 -27.26 34.93
CA SER A 198 16.23 -26.74 33.56
C SER A 198 17.20 -27.38 32.57
N SER A 199 18.20 -28.15 33.01
CA SER A 199 19.19 -28.78 32.11
C SER A 199 18.81 -30.22 31.72
N THR A 200 19.18 -30.61 30.50
CA THR A 200 18.99 -31.97 29.96
C THR A 200 19.90 -32.97 30.67
N SER A 201 19.37 -34.14 31.02
CA SER A 201 20.16 -35.25 31.59
C SER A 201 20.68 -36.17 30.49
N GLN A 202 21.98 -36.43 30.52
CA GLN A 202 22.68 -37.34 29.59
C GLN A 202 23.16 -38.63 30.29
N GLY A 203 22.91 -38.77 31.60
CA GLY A 203 23.33 -39.93 32.38
C GLY A 203 22.45 -41.15 32.12
N SER A 204 23.07 -42.32 31.93
CA SER A 204 22.37 -43.59 31.81
C SER A 204 21.53 -43.89 33.06
N PHE A 205 20.36 -44.50 32.89
CA PHE A 205 19.33 -44.54 33.94
C PHE A 205 18.47 -45.82 33.93
N GLY A 206 17.55 -45.93 34.89
CA GLY A 206 16.54 -47.00 34.91
C GLY A 206 17.12 -48.39 35.22
N ARG A 207 16.26 -49.41 35.20
CA ARG A 207 16.64 -50.79 35.58
C ARG A 207 17.39 -51.56 34.49
N GLY A 208 17.50 -51.01 33.27
CA GLY A 208 18.25 -51.58 32.15
C GLY A 208 19.77 -51.38 32.23
N VAL A 209 20.25 -50.50 33.10
CA VAL A 209 21.68 -50.30 33.37
C VAL A 209 22.12 -51.29 34.45
N VAL A 210 22.74 -52.40 34.03
CA VAL A 210 23.36 -53.36 34.95
C VAL A 210 24.49 -52.67 35.71
N GLY A 211 24.38 -52.63 37.05
CA GLY A 211 25.32 -51.92 37.90
C GLY A 211 26.75 -52.46 37.79
N ALA A 212 27.74 -51.57 37.88
CA ALA A 212 29.15 -51.93 37.96
C ALA A 212 29.44 -52.70 39.27
N GLY A 213 29.31 -54.03 39.25
CA GLY A 213 29.43 -54.82 40.47
C GLY A 213 29.33 -56.35 40.34
N THR A 214 28.69 -56.92 39.31
CA THR A 214 28.74 -58.38 39.05
C THR A 214 28.41 -58.74 37.60
N GLY A 215 29.29 -59.52 36.96
CA GLY A 215 28.95 -60.52 35.94
C GLY A 215 28.14 -60.11 34.70
N ALA A 216 28.82 -59.54 33.70
CA ALA A 216 28.53 -59.71 32.26
C ALA A 216 27.04 -59.66 31.79
N GLY A 217 26.27 -58.68 32.24
CA GLY A 217 25.01 -58.29 31.60
C GLY A 217 25.23 -57.16 30.59
N VAL A 218 24.78 -57.33 29.34
CA VAL A 218 24.80 -56.23 28.35
C VAL A 218 23.73 -55.22 28.75
N ALA A 219 24.13 -54.01 29.14
CA ALA A 219 23.21 -52.92 29.40
C ALA A 219 22.41 -52.58 28.14
N ASP A 220 21.10 -52.42 28.28
CA ASP A 220 20.20 -52.17 27.15
C ASP A 220 20.49 -50.77 26.56
N PRO A 221 20.87 -50.66 25.27
CA PRO A 221 21.24 -49.40 24.65
C PRO A 221 20.21 -48.27 24.81
N ALA A 222 18.92 -48.61 24.93
CA ALA A 222 17.86 -47.60 25.09
C ALA A 222 18.00 -46.74 26.35
N PHE A 223 18.70 -47.23 27.38
CA PHE A 223 18.92 -46.54 28.65
C PHE A 223 20.22 -45.71 28.68
N VAL A 224 20.91 -45.58 27.54
CA VAL A 224 22.16 -44.82 27.35
C VAL A 224 21.93 -43.67 26.38
N ALA A 225 22.52 -42.50 26.63
CA ALA A 225 22.39 -41.34 25.73
C ALA A 225 22.99 -41.64 24.34
N GLY A 226 22.31 -41.17 23.28
CA GLY A 226 22.57 -41.52 21.88
C GLY A 226 22.32 -42.99 21.54
N SER A 227 21.89 -43.83 22.49
CA SER A 227 21.79 -45.29 22.36
C SER A 227 23.09 -45.98 21.87
N GLY A 228 24.24 -45.32 21.98
CA GLY A 228 25.51 -45.76 21.38
C GLY A 228 25.57 -45.68 19.85
N MET A 229 24.57 -45.09 19.17
CA MET A 229 24.55 -44.98 17.71
C MET A 229 25.61 -43.99 17.20
N SER A 230 26.30 -44.36 16.12
CA SER A 230 27.32 -43.54 15.46
C SER A 230 26.75 -42.79 14.25
N GLY A 231 27.11 -41.52 14.06
CA GLY A 231 26.70 -40.75 12.88
C GLY A 231 25.36 -40.03 13.01
N ILE A 232 24.81 -39.93 14.23
CA ILE A 232 23.63 -39.13 14.57
C ILE A 232 24.01 -37.71 15.00
N SER A 233 23.09 -36.75 14.82
CA SER A 233 23.23 -35.34 15.22
C SER A 233 23.62 -35.15 16.70
N GLU A 234 24.33 -34.07 17.02
CA GLU A 234 24.82 -33.80 18.38
C GLU A 234 23.68 -33.68 19.41
N ASP A 235 22.52 -33.12 19.03
CA ASP A 235 21.36 -33.08 19.93
C ASP A 235 20.78 -34.48 20.18
N ASN A 236 20.78 -35.35 19.18
CA ASN A 236 20.39 -36.75 19.34
C ASN A 236 21.37 -37.53 20.24
N GLN A 237 22.66 -37.23 20.20
CA GLN A 237 23.64 -37.84 21.13
C GLN A 237 23.30 -37.54 22.62
N ARG A 238 22.50 -36.50 22.89
CA ARG A 238 22.03 -36.10 24.22
C ARG A 238 20.64 -36.65 24.59
N ARG A 239 19.98 -37.39 23.68
CA ARG A 239 18.63 -37.99 23.83
C ARG A 239 18.71 -39.52 23.97
N PHE A 240 17.62 -40.16 24.38
CA PHE A 240 17.53 -41.62 24.51
C PHE A 240 16.60 -42.21 23.44
N PHE A 241 16.87 -43.44 22.98
CA PHE A 241 16.15 -44.06 21.85
C PHE A 241 15.62 -45.46 22.17
N GLY A 242 14.34 -45.70 21.86
CA GLY A 242 13.71 -47.02 21.85
C GLY A 242 13.22 -47.37 20.45
N TRP A 243 13.22 -48.66 20.10
CA TRP A 243 12.81 -49.12 18.76
C TRP A 243 11.75 -50.21 18.86
N LEU A 244 10.62 -50.03 18.15
CA LEU A 244 9.52 -50.98 18.10
C LEU A 244 9.36 -51.54 16.67
N ASP A 245 9.62 -52.84 16.53
CA ASP A 245 9.62 -53.57 15.26
C ASP A 245 8.22 -54.08 14.90
N THR A 246 7.31 -53.19 14.53
CA THR A 246 5.87 -53.52 14.38
C THR A 246 5.55 -54.49 13.24
N TYR A 247 6.50 -54.80 12.35
CA TYR A 247 6.41 -55.94 11.42
C TYR A 247 6.25 -57.27 12.19
N ARG A 248 6.77 -57.35 13.42
CA ARG A 248 6.58 -58.45 14.38
C ARG A 248 5.86 -57.90 15.60
N GLN A 249 4.53 -57.76 15.48
CA GLN A 249 3.67 -57.12 16.48
C GLN A 249 3.91 -57.62 17.92
N GLN A 250 4.10 -58.92 18.13
CA GLN A 250 4.36 -59.49 19.46
C GLN A 250 5.68 -58.99 20.05
N ASP A 251 6.81 -59.14 19.33
CA ASP A 251 8.12 -58.58 19.71
C ASP A 251 8.03 -57.08 20.06
N ALA A 252 7.29 -56.30 19.27
CA ALA A 252 7.12 -54.87 19.50
C ALA A 252 6.25 -54.56 20.74
N GLN A 253 5.22 -55.37 21.01
CA GLN A 253 4.42 -55.24 22.23
C GLN A 253 5.24 -55.60 23.48
N ASP A 254 5.99 -56.70 23.43
CA ASP A 254 6.85 -57.11 24.55
C ASP A 254 8.02 -56.15 24.76
N ARG A 255 8.57 -55.57 23.68
CA ARG A 255 9.57 -54.48 23.80
C ARG A 255 9.00 -53.23 24.46
N ALA A 256 7.77 -52.83 24.12
CA ALA A 256 7.10 -51.71 24.79
C ALA A 256 6.83 -52.01 26.28
N ARG A 257 6.40 -53.25 26.60
CA ARG A 257 6.22 -53.72 28.00
C ARG A 257 7.56 -53.73 28.78
N GLN A 258 8.66 -54.13 28.15
CA GLN A 258 10.01 -54.09 28.75
C GLN A 258 10.46 -52.67 29.07
N LEU A 259 10.27 -51.72 28.15
CA LEU A 259 10.64 -50.31 28.38
C LEU A 259 9.77 -49.69 29.50
N ALA A 260 8.48 -49.99 29.54
CA ALA A 260 7.62 -49.59 30.65
C ALA A 260 8.08 -50.18 32.00
N ALA A 261 8.31 -51.49 32.07
CA ALA A 261 8.74 -52.20 33.29
C ALA A 261 10.16 -51.83 33.75
N GLY A 262 11.02 -51.37 32.83
CA GLY A 262 12.34 -50.82 33.13
C GLY A 262 12.34 -49.37 33.64
N SER A 263 11.15 -48.75 33.72
CA SER A 263 10.94 -47.32 34.02
C SER A 263 11.62 -46.39 33.01
N TRP A 264 11.54 -46.71 31.71
CA TRP A 264 12.17 -45.90 30.66
C TRP A 264 11.56 -44.50 30.57
N CYS A 265 10.25 -44.35 30.75
CA CYS A 265 9.62 -43.05 31.01
C CYS A 265 9.28 -42.93 32.49
N ASP A 266 10.05 -42.09 33.19
CA ASP A 266 9.98 -41.78 34.61
C ASP A 266 9.72 -40.28 34.86
N ASP A 267 9.65 -39.86 36.12
CA ASP A 267 9.42 -38.47 36.52
C ASP A 267 10.49 -37.48 36.03
N ALA A 268 11.66 -37.94 35.58
CA ALA A 268 12.67 -37.11 34.93
C ALA A 268 12.35 -36.80 33.46
N THR A 269 11.40 -37.51 32.84
CA THR A 269 11.00 -37.31 31.44
C THR A 269 10.34 -35.94 31.26
N SER A 270 10.75 -35.21 30.22
CA SER A 270 10.04 -34.00 29.78
C SER A 270 9.34 -34.17 28.43
N VAL A 271 9.90 -34.98 27.52
CA VAL A 271 9.28 -35.25 26.21
C VAL A 271 9.51 -36.72 25.82
N LEU A 272 8.45 -37.37 25.32
CA LEU A 272 8.50 -38.62 24.56
C LEU A 272 7.95 -38.34 23.15
N GLU A 273 8.79 -38.46 22.14
CA GLU A 273 8.43 -38.39 20.73
C GLU A 273 8.31 -39.82 20.17
N VAL A 274 7.25 -40.10 19.42
CA VAL A 274 7.01 -41.38 18.74
C VAL A 274 6.91 -41.11 17.24
N GLN A 275 7.96 -41.48 16.51
CA GLN A 275 8.12 -41.18 15.09
C GLN A 275 8.05 -42.44 14.22
N ALA A 276 7.40 -42.32 13.07
CA ALA A 276 7.28 -43.39 12.08
C ALA A 276 7.07 -42.81 10.67
N ALA A 277 7.86 -43.25 9.69
CA ALA A 277 7.65 -42.90 8.29
C ALA A 277 6.87 -43.99 7.56
N PHE A 278 5.88 -43.60 6.77
CA PHE A 278 5.11 -44.49 5.91
C PHE A 278 5.32 -44.12 4.45
N PHE A 279 5.41 -45.11 3.55
CA PHE A 279 5.43 -44.90 2.10
C PHE A 279 4.17 -45.48 1.46
N ASN A 280 3.53 -44.69 0.61
CA ASN A 280 2.37 -45.10 -0.19
C ASN A 280 2.74 -45.15 -1.66
N ALA A 281 2.82 -46.37 -2.22
CA ALA A 281 3.27 -46.60 -3.60
C ALA A 281 2.23 -46.17 -4.66
N GLU A 282 0.94 -46.20 -4.34
CA GLU A 282 -0.15 -45.82 -5.28
C GLU A 282 -0.14 -44.31 -5.57
N VAL A 283 0.19 -43.50 -4.55
CA VAL A 283 0.26 -42.03 -4.64
C VAL A 283 1.70 -41.54 -4.86
N GLN A 284 2.70 -42.37 -4.60
CA GLN A 284 4.13 -42.03 -4.59
C GLN A 284 4.41 -40.86 -3.63
N ALA A 285 4.14 -41.13 -2.35
CA ALA A 285 4.30 -40.17 -1.26
C ALA A 285 4.73 -40.85 0.05
N PHE A 286 5.64 -40.20 0.76
CA PHE A 286 5.93 -40.47 2.16
C PHE A 286 4.91 -39.77 3.07
N THR A 287 4.82 -40.20 4.33
CA THR A 287 4.19 -39.46 5.41
C THR A 287 4.93 -39.74 6.71
N LEU A 288 5.49 -38.70 7.31
CA LEU A 288 6.04 -38.76 8.66
C LEU A 288 4.89 -38.61 9.66
N MET A 289 4.76 -39.58 10.56
CA MET A 289 4.02 -39.44 11.81
C MET A 289 5.00 -38.98 12.89
N SER A 290 4.67 -37.90 13.57
CA SER A 290 5.35 -37.46 14.78
C SER A 290 4.30 -37.28 15.87
N LEU A 291 4.30 -38.16 16.87
CA LEU A 291 3.40 -38.11 18.02
C LEU A 291 4.21 -37.72 19.26
N THR A 292 4.03 -36.49 19.73
CA THR A 292 4.77 -35.96 20.87
C THR A 292 3.90 -35.97 22.12
N PHE A 293 4.44 -36.52 23.21
CA PHE A 293 3.92 -36.39 24.58
C PHE A 293 4.86 -35.49 25.37
N THR A 294 4.37 -34.33 25.81
CA THR A 294 5.10 -33.38 26.66
C THR A 294 4.59 -33.50 28.10
N PHE A 295 5.50 -33.85 29.01
CA PHE A 295 5.23 -34.01 30.44
C PHE A 295 5.49 -32.67 31.14
N GLU A 296 4.43 -31.89 31.30
CA GLU A 296 4.52 -30.53 31.83
C GLU A 296 4.83 -30.50 33.34
N GLY A 297 5.32 -29.36 33.84
CA GLY A 297 5.73 -29.22 35.24
C GLY A 297 4.60 -29.34 36.25
N GLY A 298 3.36 -29.04 35.83
CA GLY A 298 2.13 -29.23 36.63
C GLY A 298 1.56 -30.66 36.60
N GLY A 299 2.30 -31.64 36.08
CA GLY A 299 1.85 -33.04 36.00
C GLY A 299 0.97 -33.39 34.80
N LEU A 300 0.54 -32.41 34.00
CA LEU A 300 -0.26 -32.64 32.79
C LEU A 300 0.56 -33.34 31.69
N VAL A 301 0.00 -34.40 31.10
CA VAL A 301 0.50 -35.07 29.90
C VAL A 301 -0.20 -34.49 28.67
N ARG A 302 0.39 -33.45 28.08
CA ARG A 302 -0.11 -32.88 26.83
C ARG A 302 0.41 -33.70 25.65
N ASN A 303 -0.45 -33.97 24.68
CA ASN A 303 -0.09 -34.71 23.46
C ASN A 303 -0.33 -33.89 22.18
N LYS A 304 0.41 -34.23 21.12
CA LYS A 304 0.32 -33.60 19.80
C LYS A 304 0.60 -34.64 18.71
N LEU A 305 -0.40 -34.96 17.89
CA LEU A 305 -0.24 -35.83 16.71
C LEU A 305 -0.05 -34.98 15.45
N GLU A 306 1.13 -35.06 14.85
CA GLU A 306 1.44 -34.47 13.55
C GLU A 306 1.63 -35.56 12.50
N LEU A 307 1.05 -35.31 11.32
CA LEU A 307 1.08 -36.21 10.18
C LEU A 307 1.40 -35.36 8.95
N SER A 308 2.65 -35.47 8.52
CA SER A 308 3.29 -34.58 7.56
C SER A 308 3.61 -35.35 6.26
N PRO A 309 2.71 -35.28 5.25
CA PRO A 309 2.88 -36.00 3.99
C PRO A 309 3.75 -35.27 2.97
N LEU A 310 4.63 -36.01 2.31
CA LEU A 310 5.63 -35.57 1.34
C LEU A 310 5.45 -36.34 0.03
N SER A 311 4.97 -35.67 -1.02
CA SER A 311 4.80 -36.25 -2.37
C SER A 311 6.14 -36.28 -3.11
N THR A 312 6.58 -37.45 -3.59
CA THR A 312 7.83 -37.58 -4.36
C THR A 312 7.60 -37.55 -5.87
N ARG A 313 6.41 -37.97 -6.34
CA ARG A 313 5.97 -37.78 -7.73
C ARG A 313 5.69 -36.30 -8.04
N ILE A 314 6.73 -35.58 -8.41
CA ILE A 314 6.70 -34.14 -8.73
C ILE A 314 6.31 -33.90 -10.20
N TYR A 315 6.81 -34.72 -11.12
CA TYR A 315 6.53 -34.64 -12.56
C TYR A 315 5.73 -35.84 -13.08
N PRO A 316 4.39 -35.91 -12.86
CA PRO A 316 3.56 -37.02 -13.30
C PRO A 316 3.32 -37.08 -14.81
N THR A 317 3.39 -35.94 -15.51
CA THR A 317 3.25 -35.81 -16.98
C THR A 317 4.09 -34.63 -17.50
N ALA A 318 4.42 -34.64 -18.79
CA ALA A 318 5.25 -33.60 -19.43
C ALA A 318 4.67 -32.16 -19.32
N TRP A 319 3.34 -32.02 -19.21
CA TRP A 319 2.65 -30.74 -19.01
C TRP A 319 3.21 -29.93 -17.83
N TYR A 320 3.59 -30.60 -16.75
CA TYR A 320 4.10 -29.96 -15.54
C TYR A 320 5.44 -29.27 -15.83
N ILE A 321 6.33 -29.96 -16.58
CA ILE A 321 7.61 -29.41 -17.04
C ILE A 321 7.39 -28.25 -18.02
N THR A 322 6.41 -28.35 -18.92
CA THR A 322 6.08 -27.27 -19.88
C THR A 322 5.65 -25.98 -19.17
N VAL A 323 4.79 -26.08 -18.14
CA VAL A 323 4.33 -24.92 -17.36
C VAL A 323 5.49 -24.26 -16.62
N ASP A 324 6.37 -25.04 -15.99
CA ASP A 324 7.55 -24.52 -15.28
C ASP A 324 8.52 -23.79 -16.23
N ILE A 325 8.82 -24.38 -17.40
CA ILE A 325 9.70 -23.76 -18.41
C ILE A 325 9.13 -22.43 -18.89
N VAL A 326 7.82 -22.35 -19.15
CA VAL A 326 7.17 -21.10 -19.58
C VAL A 326 7.23 -20.04 -18.46
N TRP A 327 7.01 -20.43 -17.20
CA TRP A 327 7.11 -19.50 -16.06
C TRP A 327 8.54 -18.96 -15.86
N VAL A 328 9.56 -19.82 -15.92
CA VAL A 328 10.98 -19.41 -15.85
C VAL A 328 11.38 -18.51 -17.03
N LEU A 329 10.89 -18.81 -18.23
CA LEU A 329 11.09 -17.94 -19.40
C LEU A 329 10.46 -16.56 -19.20
N LEU A 330 9.25 -16.48 -18.61
CA LEU A 330 8.60 -15.19 -18.32
C LEU A 330 9.37 -14.37 -17.27
N ILE A 331 9.89 -14.99 -16.21
CA ILE A 331 10.80 -14.33 -15.25
C ILE A 331 12.05 -13.82 -15.97
N THR A 332 12.60 -14.60 -16.90
CA THR A 332 13.79 -14.24 -17.68
C THR A 332 13.52 -13.03 -18.59
N VAL A 333 12.35 -12.96 -19.22
CA VAL A 333 11.90 -11.79 -19.98
C VAL A 333 11.74 -10.56 -19.07
N PHE A 334 11.08 -10.70 -17.91
CA PHE A 334 10.96 -9.60 -16.94
C PHE A 334 12.32 -9.11 -16.42
N PHE A 335 13.30 -10.00 -16.21
CA PHE A 335 14.67 -9.60 -15.87
C PHE A 335 15.31 -8.75 -16.96
N PHE A 336 15.22 -9.14 -18.23
CA PHE A 336 15.77 -8.34 -19.33
C PHE A 336 15.04 -7.01 -19.52
N MET A 337 13.72 -6.95 -19.31
CA MET A 337 12.97 -5.68 -19.34
C MET A 337 13.37 -4.76 -18.19
N ALA A 338 13.41 -5.24 -16.95
CA ALA A 338 13.84 -4.44 -15.79
C ALA A 338 15.32 -4.01 -15.90
N LEU A 339 16.16 -4.82 -16.53
CA LEU A 339 17.55 -4.48 -16.83
C LEU A 339 17.65 -3.37 -17.91
N GLN A 340 16.80 -3.42 -18.95
CA GLN A 340 16.73 -2.35 -19.95
C GLN A 340 16.21 -1.04 -19.34
N ASP A 341 15.10 -1.06 -18.58
CA ASP A 341 14.59 0.09 -17.83
C ASP A 341 15.71 0.73 -16.97
N ALA A 342 16.57 -0.10 -16.35
CA ALA A 342 17.72 0.32 -15.54
C ALA A 342 18.99 0.72 -16.33
N PHE A 343 18.98 0.62 -17.66
CA PHE A 343 19.99 1.19 -18.55
C PHE A 343 19.50 2.48 -19.21
N ASP A 344 18.27 2.48 -19.74
CA ASP A 344 17.69 3.64 -20.43
C ASP A 344 17.54 4.83 -19.46
N SER A 345 17.14 4.56 -18.21
CA SER A 345 17.11 5.55 -17.11
C SER A 345 18.49 6.07 -16.63
N LYS A 346 19.60 5.68 -17.25
CA LYS A 346 20.93 6.30 -17.03
C LYS A 346 21.20 7.49 -17.96
N GLY A 347 20.44 7.66 -19.04
CA GLY A 347 20.57 8.81 -19.95
C GLY A 347 19.99 10.11 -19.38
N GLU A 348 18.84 10.05 -18.70
CA GLU A 348 18.14 11.23 -18.19
C GLU A 348 18.76 11.81 -16.91
N GLY A 349 18.79 13.13 -16.75
CA GLY A 349 19.43 13.80 -15.60
C GLY A 349 18.71 13.69 -14.24
N GLY A 350 17.52 13.08 -14.18
CA GLY A 350 16.63 13.13 -13.00
C GLY A 350 16.97 12.15 -11.88
N THR A 351 17.71 12.60 -10.86
CA THR A 351 18.12 11.77 -9.69
C THR A 351 16.93 11.14 -8.94
N THR A 352 15.78 11.83 -8.87
CA THR A 352 14.56 11.35 -8.19
C THR A 352 13.88 10.18 -8.93
N ARG A 353 13.89 10.19 -10.27
CA ARG A 353 13.30 9.13 -11.12
C ARG A 353 14.05 7.79 -11.01
N ARG A 354 15.31 7.83 -10.56
CA ARG A 354 16.31 6.75 -10.70
C ARG A 354 16.24 5.63 -9.65
N CYS A 355 15.69 5.87 -8.45
CA CYS A 355 15.53 4.83 -7.41
C CYS A 355 14.27 4.98 -6.52
N GLY A 356 13.51 6.08 -6.60
CA GLY A 356 12.42 6.37 -5.65
C GLY A 356 11.08 5.66 -5.89
N SER A 357 10.89 5.03 -7.06
CA SER A 357 9.59 4.45 -7.44
C SER A 357 9.39 3.06 -6.85
N TRP A 358 8.39 2.91 -5.96
CA TRP A 358 7.99 1.63 -5.34
C TRP A 358 7.73 0.52 -6.37
N TRP A 359 7.27 0.88 -7.57
CA TRP A 359 7.03 -0.06 -8.67
C TRP A 359 8.31 -0.78 -9.14
N VAL A 360 9.45 -0.08 -9.17
CA VAL A 360 10.76 -0.64 -9.54
C VAL A 360 11.26 -1.61 -8.45
N VAL A 361 10.98 -1.31 -7.18
CA VAL A 361 11.26 -2.23 -6.07
C VAL A 361 10.42 -3.51 -6.21
N LEU A 362 9.13 -3.40 -6.57
CA LEU A 362 8.26 -4.55 -6.84
C LEU A 362 8.68 -5.35 -8.10
N ASP A 363 9.31 -4.73 -9.09
CA ASP A 363 9.93 -5.43 -10.22
C ASP A 363 11.08 -6.32 -9.74
N TRP A 364 12.13 -5.72 -9.18
CA TRP A 364 13.33 -6.45 -8.75
C TRP A 364 13.04 -7.46 -7.64
N LEU A 365 12.15 -7.16 -6.69
CA LEU A 365 11.73 -8.10 -5.65
C LEU A 365 11.00 -9.31 -6.27
N SER A 366 10.14 -9.11 -7.27
CA SER A 366 9.45 -10.22 -7.94
C SER A 366 10.38 -11.11 -8.77
N ILE A 367 11.41 -10.53 -9.40
CA ILE A 367 12.43 -11.30 -10.11
C ILE A 367 13.29 -12.09 -9.10
N ALA A 368 13.75 -11.44 -8.03
CA ALA A 368 14.58 -12.06 -7.00
C ALA A 368 13.87 -13.21 -6.26
N VAL A 369 12.62 -13.01 -5.82
CA VAL A 369 11.83 -14.06 -5.14
C VAL A 369 11.48 -15.18 -6.12
N GLY A 370 11.19 -14.89 -7.39
CA GLY A 370 10.95 -15.90 -8.41
C GLY A 370 12.18 -16.79 -8.65
N LEU A 371 13.35 -16.19 -8.82
CA LEU A 371 14.62 -16.93 -8.96
C LEU A 371 15.00 -17.71 -7.70
N ALA A 372 14.76 -17.16 -6.50
CA ALA A 372 14.96 -17.86 -5.24
C ALA A 372 14.05 -19.09 -5.11
N LEU A 373 12.79 -19.02 -5.56
CA LEU A 373 11.87 -20.16 -5.60
C LEU A 373 12.33 -21.25 -6.58
N VAL A 374 12.90 -20.88 -7.74
CA VAL A 374 13.53 -21.85 -8.68
C VAL A 374 14.70 -22.57 -7.99
N GLY A 375 15.63 -21.82 -7.40
CA GLY A 375 16.80 -22.41 -6.71
C GLY A 375 16.40 -23.32 -5.55
N PHE A 376 15.44 -22.88 -4.72
CA PHE A 376 14.90 -23.67 -3.62
C PHE A 376 14.24 -24.97 -4.10
N PHE A 377 13.50 -24.91 -5.22
CA PHE A 377 12.85 -26.08 -5.80
C PHE A 377 13.84 -27.09 -6.40
N VAL A 378 14.98 -26.64 -6.94
CA VAL A 378 16.08 -27.53 -7.35
C VAL A 378 16.70 -28.25 -6.14
N VAL A 379 16.92 -27.56 -5.03
CA VAL A 379 17.41 -28.20 -3.78
C VAL A 379 16.39 -29.20 -3.24
N PHE A 380 15.09 -28.87 -3.27
CA PHE A 380 14.02 -29.80 -2.88
C PHE A 380 13.97 -31.06 -3.78
N LEU A 381 14.17 -30.91 -5.09
CA LEU A 381 14.27 -32.05 -6.03
C LEU A 381 15.46 -32.97 -5.67
N GLN A 382 16.63 -32.40 -5.38
CA GLN A 382 17.83 -33.15 -5.02
C GLN A 382 17.66 -33.91 -3.69
N GLY A 383 17.08 -33.29 -2.67
CA GLY A 383 16.79 -33.95 -1.39
C GLY A 383 15.81 -35.11 -1.53
N VAL A 384 14.75 -34.95 -2.32
CA VAL A 384 13.78 -36.04 -2.57
C VAL A 384 14.41 -37.22 -3.33
N ASP A 385 15.25 -36.96 -4.33
CA ASP A 385 15.98 -37.99 -5.08
C ASP A 385 17.00 -38.74 -4.21
N GLU A 386 17.68 -38.08 -3.27
CA GLU A 386 18.59 -38.78 -2.34
C GLU A 386 17.84 -39.57 -1.27
N LEU A 387 16.75 -39.02 -0.72
CA LEU A 387 15.88 -39.72 0.21
C LEU A 387 15.32 -41.03 -0.38
N GLU A 388 14.86 -41.04 -1.64
CA GLU A 388 14.38 -42.27 -2.29
C GLU A 388 15.47 -43.33 -2.41
N LYS A 389 16.74 -42.94 -2.68
CA LYS A 389 17.88 -43.87 -2.69
C LYS A 389 18.15 -44.43 -1.29
N GLN A 390 18.23 -43.58 -0.27
CA GLN A 390 18.49 -44.01 1.11
C GLN A 390 17.40 -44.96 1.63
N VAL A 391 16.12 -44.65 1.41
CA VAL A 391 15.01 -45.54 1.76
C VAL A 391 15.05 -46.84 0.98
N GLY A 392 15.46 -46.83 -0.29
CA GLY A 392 15.67 -48.02 -1.10
C GLY A 392 16.74 -48.96 -0.52
N ILE A 393 17.90 -48.39 -0.12
CA ILE A 393 18.99 -49.13 0.53
C ILE A 393 18.52 -49.70 1.87
N LEU A 394 17.88 -48.87 2.71
CA LEU A 394 17.36 -49.29 4.02
C LEU A 394 16.31 -50.41 3.88
N GLY A 395 15.47 -50.34 2.84
CA GLY A 395 14.47 -51.37 2.51
C GLY A 395 15.06 -52.74 2.16
N GLY A 396 16.28 -52.77 1.61
CA GLY A 396 17.05 -54.00 1.38
C GLY A 396 17.70 -54.58 2.65
N GLY A 397 17.77 -53.79 3.73
CA GLY A 397 18.38 -54.18 5.01
C GLY A 397 17.43 -54.82 6.03
N LEU A 398 16.11 -54.83 5.81
CA LEU A 398 15.19 -55.55 6.70
C LEU A 398 15.37 -57.07 6.56
N PRO A 399 15.57 -57.82 7.65
CA PRO A 399 15.50 -59.28 7.59
C PRO A 399 14.06 -59.72 7.22
N PRO A 400 13.88 -60.81 6.47
CA PRO A 400 12.55 -61.31 6.13
C PRO A 400 11.78 -61.70 7.41
N PRO A 401 10.44 -61.59 7.44
CA PRO A 401 9.64 -61.85 8.65
C PRO A 401 9.78 -63.26 9.26
N THR A 402 10.35 -64.20 8.51
CA THR A 402 10.62 -65.59 8.90
C THR A 402 11.99 -65.81 9.54
N ALA A 403 12.86 -64.79 9.60
CA ALA A 403 14.18 -64.91 10.22
C ALA A 403 14.06 -64.93 11.77
N THR A 404 14.37 -66.08 12.37
CA THR A 404 14.43 -66.24 13.84
C THR A 404 15.51 -65.36 14.46
N LEU A 405 15.25 -64.84 15.67
CA LEU A 405 16.09 -63.89 16.42
C LEU A 405 17.56 -64.32 16.69
N MET A 406 17.93 -65.56 16.39
CA MET A 406 19.12 -66.24 16.89
C MET A 406 20.47 -65.68 16.39
N PHE A 407 20.47 -64.78 15.40
CA PHE A 407 21.70 -64.14 14.88
C PHE A 407 21.53 -62.66 14.46
N ARG A 408 20.78 -61.84 15.22
CA ARG A 408 20.87 -60.37 15.05
C ARG A 408 22.14 -59.84 15.74
N ASN A 409 23.22 -59.69 14.97
CA ASN A 409 24.45 -59.04 15.44
C ASN A 409 24.11 -57.65 16.02
N ALA A 410 24.46 -57.41 17.29
CA ALA A 410 24.09 -56.16 17.98
C ALA A 410 24.69 -54.91 17.32
N SER A 411 25.88 -55.02 16.72
CA SER A 411 26.47 -53.95 15.90
C SER A 411 25.67 -53.68 14.62
N ALA A 412 25.19 -54.72 13.92
CA ALA A 412 24.37 -54.57 12.72
C ALA A 412 22.97 -54.03 13.04
N SER A 413 22.44 -54.32 14.25
CA SER A 413 21.28 -53.60 14.80
C SER A 413 21.56 -52.11 14.86
N LEU A 414 22.59 -51.74 15.61
CA LEU A 414 22.91 -50.36 15.95
C LEU A 414 23.19 -49.48 14.73
N LEU A 415 23.85 -50.04 13.71
CA LEU A 415 24.07 -49.36 12.43
C LEU A 415 22.77 -49.16 11.64
N TYR A 416 21.90 -50.17 11.56
CA TYR A 416 20.60 -50.04 10.89
C TYR A 416 19.68 -49.03 11.60
N ASP A 417 19.59 -49.15 12.93
CA ASP A 417 18.74 -48.31 13.76
C ASP A 417 19.27 -46.84 13.72
N GLY A 418 20.59 -46.62 13.62
CA GLY A 418 21.21 -45.32 13.35
C GLY A 418 20.91 -44.76 11.95
N SER A 419 21.06 -45.55 10.88
CA SER A 419 20.70 -45.12 9.52
C SER A 419 19.21 -44.78 9.39
N LEU A 420 18.32 -45.53 10.05
CA LEU A 420 16.90 -45.21 10.12
C LEU A 420 16.64 -43.89 10.87
N THR A 421 17.42 -43.57 11.91
CA THR A 421 17.34 -42.26 12.59
C THR A 421 17.59 -41.13 11.59
N ASN A 422 18.72 -41.19 10.87
CA ASN A 422 19.09 -40.13 9.91
C ASN A 422 18.07 -39.99 8.78
N VAL A 423 17.51 -41.10 8.26
CA VAL A 423 16.43 -41.07 7.25
C VAL A 423 15.15 -40.43 7.81
N LEU A 424 14.80 -40.64 9.08
CA LEU A 424 13.64 -39.99 9.70
C LEU A 424 13.84 -38.49 9.89
N GLU A 425 15.06 -38.04 10.19
CA GLU A 425 15.39 -36.61 10.28
C GLU A 425 15.44 -35.93 8.91
N GLU A 426 16.03 -36.56 7.90
CA GLU A 426 16.04 -36.03 6.52
C GLU A 426 14.63 -35.91 5.94
N ILE A 427 13.70 -36.82 6.29
CA ILE A 427 12.28 -36.67 5.96
C ILE A 427 11.67 -35.42 6.62
N ASP A 428 11.98 -35.14 7.89
CA ASP A 428 11.44 -33.98 8.62
C ASP A 428 12.02 -32.66 8.09
N ASP A 429 13.32 -32.63 7.77
CA ASP A 429 13.98 -31.49 7.11
C ASP A 429 13.37 -31.22 5.72
N ILE A 430 13.17 -32.26 4.88
CA ILE A 430 12.53 -32.09 3.56
C ILE A 430 11.06 -31.66 3.70
N ILE A 431 10.36 -32.06 4.76
CA ILE A 431 9.03 -31.57 5.13
C ILE A 431 9.05 -30.10 5.54
N PHE A 432 10.03 -29.68 6.34
CA PHE A 432 10.24 -28.28 6.71
C PHE A 432 10.56 -27.41 5.49
N TYR A 433 11.45 -27.88 4.60
CA TYR A 433 11.70 -27.22 3.32
C TYR A 433 10.43 -27.15 2.45
N LYS A 434 9.61 -28.20 2.40
CA LYS A 434 8.33 -28.17 1.67
C LYS A 434 7.30 -27.22 2.29
N MET A 435 7.33 -26.99 3.60
CA MET A 435 6.55 -25.95 4.27
C MET A 435 7.03 -24.56 3.87
N CYS A 436 8.35 -24.31 3.91
CA CYS A 436 8.95 -23.05 3.47
C CYS A 436 8.66 -22.76 1.99
N GLN A 437 8.72 -23.77 1.11
CA GLN A 437 8.31 -23.61 -0.31
C GLN A 437 6.85 -23.16 -0.42
N ARG A 438 5.93 -23.80 0.31
CA ARG A 438 4.49 -23.46 0.28
C ARG A 438 4.22 -22.03 0.76
N LEU A 439 4.92 -21.60 1.82
CA LEU A 439 4.84 -20.22 2.32
C LEU A 439 5.42 -19.21 1.32
N GLY A 440 6.57 -19.54 0.70
CA GLY A 440 7.18 -18.72 -0.36
C GLY A 440 6.30 -18.60 -1.61
N MET A 441 5.65 -19.68 -2.05
CA MET A 441 4.69 -19.65 -3.16
C MET A 441 3.47 -18.77 -2.85
N PHE A 442 2.94 -18.82 -1.62
CA PHE A 442 1.87 -17.92 -1.17
C PHE A 442 2.30 -16.45 -1.23
N TRP A 443 3.46 -16.11 -0.66
CA TRP A 443 3.96 -14.74 -0.69
C TRP A 443 4.32 -14.26 -2.09
N TYR A 444 4.79 -15.15 -2.97
CA TYR A 444 5.01 -14.81 -4.37
C TYR A 444 3.69 -14.57 -5.13
N CYS A 445 2.63 -15.33 -4.87
CA CYS A 445 1.28 -15.00 -5.35
C CYS A 445 0.83 -13.61 -4.90
N MET A 446 1.08 -13.22 -3.65
CA MET A 446 0.74 -11.89 -3.14
C MET A 446 1.64 -10.79 -3.74
N LEU A 447 2.92 -11.07 -3.95
CA LEU A 447 3.84 -10.15 -4.63
C LEU A 447 3.44 -9.93 -6.10
N LEU A 448 3.03 -10.99 -6.81
CA LEU A 448 2.45 -10.89 -8.15
C LEU A 448 1.13 -10.11 -8.14
N LEU A 449 0.27 -10.28 -7.13
CA LEU A 449 -0.92 -9.45 -6.93
C LEU A 449 -0.55 -7.97 -6.79
N CYS A 450 0.50 -7.64 -6.03
CA CYS A 450 0.99 -6.26 -5.92
C CYS A 450 1.46 -5.68 -7.27
N ARG A 451 1.99 -6.48 -8.19
CA ARG A 451 2.37 -6.03 -9.55
C ARG A 451 1.16 -5.54 -10.36
N PHE A 452 -0.02 -6.12 -10.15
CA PHE A 452 -1.23 -5.68 -10.87
C PHE A 452 -1.58 -4.22 -10.57
N PHE A 453 -1.28 -3.70 -9.38
CA PHE A 453 -1.53 -2.29 -9.08
C PHE A 453 -0.74 -1.34 -10.00
N ARG A 454 0.50 -1.69 -10.42
CA ARG A 454 1.24 -0.91 -11.45
C ARG A 454 0.40 -0.78 -12.72
N GLY A 455 -0.14 -1.90 -13.22
CA GLY A 455 -1.02 -1.91 -14.39
C GLY A 455 -2.36 -1.17 -14.15
N PHE A 456 -2.93 -1.27 -12.95
CA PHE A 456 -4.18 -0.58 -12.60
C PHE A 456 -4.04 0.94 -12.41
N THR A 457 -2.83 1.50 -12.27
CA THR A 457 -2.63 2.97 -12.33
C THR A 457 -3.13 3.57 -13.65
N GLY A 458 -3.17 2.78 -14.73
CA GLY A 458 -3.75 3.16 -16.01
C GLY A 458 -5.28 3.27 -16.01
N GLN A 459 -6.00 2.74 -15.00
CA GLN A 459 -7.44 2.91 -14.89
C GLN A 459 -7.77 4.10 -13.96
N PRO A 460 -8.39 5.20 -14.45
CA PRO A 460 -8.61 6.41 -13.65
C PRO A 460 -9.33 6.16 -12.31
N ARG A 461 -10.29 5.22 -12.28
CA ARG A 461 -11.05 4.89 -11.06
C ARG A 461 -10.23 4.14 -10.01
N ILE A 462 -9.29 3.27 -10.40
CA ILE A 462 -8.42 2.57 -9.45
C ILE A 462 -7.24 3.47 -9.05
N ARG A 463 -6.77 4.34 -9.95
CA ARG A 463 -5.76 5.37 -9.64
C ARG A 463 -6.19 6.28 -8.49
N VAL A 464 -7.45 6.73 -8.43
CA VAL A 464 -7.96 7.52 -7.28
C VAL A 464 -7.77 6.76 -5.96
N ILE A 465 -8.06 5.46 -5.93
CA ILE A 465 -7.89 4.61 -4.75
C ILE A 465 -6.40 4.47 -4.39
N GLY A 466 -5.52 4.30 -5.38
CA GLY A 466 -4.07 4.30 -5.18
C GLY A 466 -3.56 5.60 -4.55
N LEU A 467 -3.94 6.75 -5.14
CA LEU A 467 -3.60 8.08 -4.65
C LEU A 467 -4.18 8.35 -3.25
N THR A 468 -5.36 7.83 -2.94
CA THR A 468 -5.96 7.89 -1.59
C THR A 468 -5.04 7.21 -0.56
N PHE A 469 -4.60 5.98 -0.83
CA PHE A 469 -3.69 5.26 0.07
C PHE A 469 -2.29 5.88 0.12
N GLU A 470 -1.81 6.48 -0.98
CA GLU A 470 -0.53 7.16 -1.05
C GLU A 470 -0.53 8.42 -0.17
N LYS A 471 -1.53 9.31 -0.32
CA LYS A 471 -1.70 10.50 0.53
C LYS A 471 -1.95 10.14 2.00
N ALA A 472 -2.87 9.20 2.26
CA ALA A 472 -3.21 8.79 3.62
C ALA A 472 -2.11 7.96 4.33
N SER A 473 -1.06 7.54 3.63
CA SER A 473 -0.07 6.59 4.15
C SER A 473 0.63 7.06 5.43
N ALA A 474 0.93 8.35 5.54
CA ALA A 474 1.57 8.93 6.72
C ALA A 474 0.64 8.87 7.95
N ASP A 475 -0.57 9.39 7.82
CA ASP A 475 -1.55 9.48 8.92
C ASP A 475 -2.03 8.09 9.37
N VAL A 476 -2.32 7.20 8.41
CA VAL A 476 -2.66 5.80 8.70
C VAL A 476 -1.50 5.07 9.39
N THR A 477 -0.24 5.41 9.10
CA THR A 477 0.94 4.83 9.78
C THR A 477 1.07 5.34 11.21
N HIS A 478 0.96 6.65 11.45
CA HIS A 478 0.98 7.22 12.80
C HIS A 478 -0.18 6.68 13.65
N PHE A 479 -1.37 6.58 13.08
CA PHE A 479 -2.53 6.00 13.74
C PHE A 479 -2.39 4.48 13.96
N GLY A 480 -1.73 3.77 13.03
CA GLY A 480 -1.42 2.35 13.15
C GLY A 480 -0.55 2.03 14.38
N ILE A 481 0.37 2.91 14.75
CA ILE A 481 1.18 2.76 15.99
C ILE A 481 0.28 2.82 17.24
N LEU A 482 -0.71 3.71 17.26
CA LEU A 482 -1.70 3.80 18.35
C LEU A 482 -2.59 2.54 18.41
N LEU A 483 -3.07 2.05 17.26
CA LEU A 483 -3.83 0.79 17.17
C LEU A 483 -3.03 -0.40 17.73
N VAL A 484 -1.75 -0.54 17.36
CA VAL A 484 -0.88 -1.62 17.88
C VAL A 484 -0.71 -1.50 19.39
N ALA A 485 -0.41 -0.31 19.92
CA ALA A 485 -0.25 -0.10 21.36
C ALA A 485 -1.52 -0.42 22.17
N ILE A 486 -2.70 -0.10 21.64
CA ILE A 486 -3.99 -0.44 22.24
C ILE A 486 -4.23 -1.97 22.19
N CYS A 487 -4.02 -2.60 21.03
CA CYS A 487 -4.21 -4.05 20.87
C CYS A 487 -3.27 -4.89 21.77
N GLU A 488 -1.99 -4.52 21.87
CA GLU A 488 -1.02 -5.12 22.79
C GLU A 488 -1.51 -5.03 24.25
N ASN A 489 -1.99 -3.85 24.67
CA ASN A 489 -2.54 -3.67 26.03
C ASN A 489 -3.76 -4.56 26.29
N PHE A 490 -4.66 -4.74 25.31
CA PHE A 490 -5.80 -5.67 25.47
C PHE A 490 -5.40 -7.14 25.45
N ALA A 491 -4.41 -7.53 24.62
CA ALA A 491 -3.88 -8.89 24.58
C ALA A 491 -3.14 -9.26 25.88
N LEU A 492 -2.27 -8.37 26.37
CA LEU A 492 -1.62 -8.53 27.68
C LEU A 492 -2.64 -8.51 28.82
N GLY A 493 -3.63 -7.61 28.76
CA GLY A 493 -4.73 -7.54 29.72
C GLY A 493 -5.53 -8.85 29.79
N GLY A 494 -5.88 -9.44 28.64
CA GLY A 494 -6.54 -10.75 28.59
C GLY A 494 -5.66 -11.89 29.11
N CYS A 495 -4.36 -11.86 28.77
CA CYS A 495 -3.37 -12.82 29.28
C CYS A 495 -3.25 -12.78 30.82
N VAL A 496 -3.27 -11.58 31.42
CA VAL A 496 -3.19 -11.41 32.88
C VAL A 496 -4.51 -11.71 33.58
N LEU A 497 -5.66 -11.33 32.99
CA LEU A 497 -6.97 -11.50 33.61
C LEU A 497 -7.52 -12.93 33.54
N PHE A 498 -7.21 -13.69 32.47
CA PHE A 498 -7.82 -15.00 32.21
C PHE A 498 -6.79 -16.12 31.93
N GLY A 499 -5.53 -15.79 31.62
CA GLY A 499 -4.50 -16.79 31.29
C GLY A 499 -4.18 -17.84 32.36
N PRO A 500 -4.34 -17.60 33.67
CA PRO A 500 -4.19 -18.64 34.69
C PRO A 500 -5.28 -19.74 34.63
N GLU A 501 -6.42 -19.46 34.01
CA GLU A 501 -7.63 -20.32 34.06
C GLU A 501 -8.05 -20.80 32.65
N LEU A 502 -7.74 -20.05 31.58
CA LEU A 502 -8.09 -20.37 30.19
C LEU A 502 -6.86 -20.58 29.30
N SER A 503 -6.77 -21.74 28.64
CA SER A 503 -5.67 -22.12 27.73
C SER A 503 -5.40 -21.10 26.62
N ASP A 504 -6.46 -20.47 26.13
CA ASP A 504 -6.41 -19.58 24.98
C ASP A 504 -5.84 -18.20 25.36
N TRP A 505 -5.79 -17.90 26.66
CA TRP A 505 -5.17 -16.70 27.23
C TRP A 505 -3.85 -17.01 27.95
N ALA A 506 -3.49 -18.28 28.16
CA ALA A 506 -2.34 -18.72 28.97
C ALA A 506 -0.94 -18.36 28.44
N SER A 507 -0.83 -17.70 27.27
CA SER A 507 0.43 -17.18 26.74
C SER A 507 0.19 -15.89 25.95
N VAL A 508 1.18 -15.00 25.92
CA VAL A 508 1.10 -13.76 25.09
C VAL A 508 0.79 -14.07 23.62
N SER A 509 1.31 -15.18 23.09
CA SER A 509 1.02 -15.62 21.71
C SER A 509 -0.42 -16.09 21.50
N SER A 510 -1.02 -16.75 22.49
CA SER A 510 -2.40 -17.24 22.40
C SER A 510 -3.36 -16.09 22.66
N ALA A 511 -3.11 -15.26 23.67
CA ALA A 511 -3.87 -14.04 23.94
C ALA A 511 -3.93 -13.09 22.73
N HIS A 512 -2.86 -12.99 21.93
CA HIS A 512 -2.90 -12.28 20.64
C HIS A 512 -3.88 -12.91 19.63
N ARG A 513 -3.82 -14.23 19.44
CA ARG A 513 -4.75 -14.94 18.54
C ARG A 513 -6.20 -14.81 19.02
N SER A 514 -6.42 -14.89 20.33
CA SER A 514 -7.71 -14.73 21.00
C SER A 514 -8.26 -13.30 20.87
N THR A 515 -7.40 -12.28 21.02
CA THR A 515 -7.79 -10.86 20.83
C THR A 515 -8.16 -10.55 19.38
N LEU A 516 -7.42 -11.12 18.41
CA LEU A 516 -7.78 -11.04 16.99
C LEU A 516 -9.06 -11.83 16.67
N ALA A 517 -9.28 -12.98 17.32
CA ALA A 517 -10.53 -13.73 17.19
C ALA A 517 -11.73 -12.94 17.73
N VAL A 518 -11.58 -12.28 18.88
CA VAL A 518 -12.59 -11.36 19.45
C VAL A 518 -12.89 -10.20 18.49
N LEU A 519 -11.86 -9.59 17.87
CA LEU A 519 -12.04 -8.54 16.86
C LEU A 519 -12.84 -9.04 15.63
N CYS A 520 -12.64 -10.30 15.25
CA CYS A 520 -13.40 -10.98 14.19
C CYS A 520 -14.74 -11.58 14.65
N GLY A 521 -15.19 -11.33 15.88
CA GLY A 521 -16.45 -11.83 16.44
C GLY A 521 -16.44 -13.30 16.87
N GLN A 522 -15.29 -13.98 16.86
CA GLN A 522 -15.10 -15.37 17.31
C GLN A 522 -14.59 -15.41 18.76
N ALA A 523 -15.41 -14.92 19.70
CA ALA A 523 -15.08 -14.87 21.13
C ALA A 523 -15.82 -15.95 21.91
N ASP A 524 -15.10 -16.82 22.65
CA ASP A 524 -15.69 -17.59 23.74
C ASP A 524 -15.81 -16.72 25.01
N PHE A 525 -16.81 -15.84 24.99
CA PHE A 525 -17.11 -15.00 26.15
C PHE A 525 -17.72 -15.81 27.31
N ALA A 526 -18.29 -17.00 27.06
CA ALA A 526 -18.86 -17.83 28.12
C ALA A 526 -17.75 -18.32 29.06
N ALA A 527 -16.67 -18.89 28.52
CA ALA A 527 -15.51 -19.31 29.29
C ALA A 527 -14.86 -18.14 30.08
N MET A 528 -14.82 -16.93 29.50
CA MET A 528 -14.32 -15.73 30.18
C MET A 528 -15.24 -15.29 31.33
N TYR A 529 -16.56 -15.35 31.11
CA TYR A 529 -17.56 -14.97 32.09
C TYR A 529 -17.64 -15.95 33.27
N ASP A 530 -17.55 -17.25 33.02
CA ASP A 530 -17.58 -18.29 34.07
C ASP A 530 -16.36 -18.17 35.02
N VAL A 531 -15.20 -17.80 34.48
CA VAL A 531 -14.00 -17.45 35.27
C VAL A 531 -14.19 -16.18 36.10
N ALA A 532 -14.74 -15.12 35.50
CA ALA A 532 -14.80 -13.82 36.16
C ALA A 532 -15.83 -12.86 35.53
N PRO A 533 -17.10 -12.88 35.95
CA PRO A 533 -18.17 -12.12 35.33
C PRO A 533 -17.86 -10.62 35.16
N LEU A 534 -17.39 -9.98 36.24
CA LEU A 534 -17.06 -8.55 36.24
C LEU A 534 -15.79 -8.22 35.42
N ARG A 535 -14.73 -9.05 35.52
CA ARG A 535 -13.48 -8.86 34.76
C ARG A 535 -13.74 -9.01 33.26
N ALA A 536 -14.48 -10.04 32.87
CA ALA A 536 -14.87 -10.32 31.48
C ALA A 536 -15.73 -9.21 30.89
N THR A 537 -16.78 -8.79 31.60
CA THR A 537 -17.71 -7.75 31.11
C THR A 537 -17.00 -6.41 30.93
N ILE A 538 -16.16 -5.99 31.88
CA ILE A 538 -15.39 -4.73 31.75
C ILE A 538 -14.39 -4.83 30.60
N TRP A 539 -13.62 -5.92 30.49
CA TRP A 539 -12.64 -6.10 29.41
C TRP A 539 -13.31 -6.06 28.03
N LEU A 540 -14.43 -6.77 27.84
CA LEU A 540 -15.14 -6.83 26.56
C LEU A 540 -15.78 -5.48 26.18
N VAL A 541 -16.45 -4.81 27.13
CA VAL A 541 -17.07 -3.50 26.86
C VAL A 541 -16.01 -2.46 26.52
N MET A 542 -14.90 -2.42 27.26
CA MET A 542 -13.79 -1.51 26.95
C MET A 542 -13.17 -1.84 25.59
N PHE A 543 -12.95 -3.12 25.26
CA PHE A 543 -12.42 -3.54 23.95
C PHE A 543 -13.31 -3.11 22.79
N ILE A 544 -14.63 -3.31 22.89
CA ILE A 544 -15.59 -2.91 21.84
C ILE A 544 -15.60 -1.39 21.69
N VAL A 545 -15.68 -0.64 22.79
CA VAL A 545 -15.71 0.83 22.73
C VAL A 545 -14.41 1.39 22.15
N SER A 546 -13.24 0.94 22.61
CA SER A 546 -11.96 1.49 22.13
C SER A 546 -11.57 0.97 20.75
N VAL A 547 -11.53 -0.35 20.55
CA VAL A 547 -10.96 -0.92 19.31
C VAL A 547 -11.98 -0.86 18.16
N VAL A 548 -13.25 -1.20 18.42
CA VAL A 548 -14.27 -1.28 17.36
C VAL A 548 -14.94 0.08 17.10
N PHE A 549 -15.38 0.80 18.14
CA PHE A 549 -16.13 2.06 17.93
C PHE A 549 -15.26 3.31 17.78
N LEU A 550 -14.12 3.42 18.45
CA LEU A 550 -13.20 4.55 18.27
C LEU A 550 -12.16 4.26 17.19
N VAL A 551 -11.32 3.24 17.39
CA VAL A 551 -10.10 3.05 16.57
C VAL A 551 -10.41 2.61 15.14
N ALA A 552 -11.26 1.60 14.92
CA ALA A 552 -11.59 1.15 13.57
C ALA A 552 -12.32 2.24 12.74
N ASN A 553 -13.23 3.00 13.36
CA ASN A 553 -13.95 4.09 12.68
C ASN A 553 -13.03 5.27 12.32
N MET A 554 -12.00 5.56 13.14
CA MET A 554 -11.03 6.62 12.84
C MET A 554 -10.20 6.30 11.57
N VAL A 555 -9.83 5.03 11.34
CA VAL A 555 -9.18 4.62 10.09
C VAL A 555 -10.09 4.87 8.88
N VAL A 556 -11.39 4.60 9.01
CA VAL A 556 -12.37 4.85 7.94
C VAL A 556 -12.53 6.35 7.68
N ALA A 557 -12.57 7.19 8.71
CA ALA A 557 -12.66 8.65 8.57
C ALA A 557 -11.46 9.22 7.78
N ILE A 558 -10.23 8.91 8.22
CA ILE A 558 -8.99 9.34 7.55
C ILE A 558 -8.99 8.93 6.06
N LEU A 559 -9.39 7.68 5.75
CA LEU A 559 -9.45 7.19 4.38
C LEU A 559 -10.57 7.84 3.54
N VAL A 560 -11.66 8.30 4.15
CA VAL A 560 -12.75 9.00 3.44
C VAL A 560 -12.32 10.43 3.10
N ASP A 561 -11.68 11.15 4.01
CA ASP A 561 -11.25 12.52 3.77
C ASP A 561 -10.20 12.60 2.64
N TYR A 562 -9.16 11.76 2.70
CA TYR A 562 -8.18 11.63 1.63
C TYR A 562 -8.77 11.09 0.31
N TYR A 563 -9.86 10.30 0.36
CA TYR A 563 -10.57 9.88 -0.86
C TYR A 563 -11.31 11.04 -1.52
N HIS A 564 -11.90 11.94 -0.73
CA HIS A 564 -12.53 13.15 -1.24
C HIS A 564 -11.49 14.08 -1.89
N GLU A 565 -10.33 14.29 -1.24
CA GLU A 565 -9.21 15.06 -1.80
C GLU A 565 -8.69 14.45 -3.11
N ALA A 566 -8.29 13.17 -3.10
CA ALA A 566 -7.75 12.49 -4.29
C ALA A 566 -8.75 12.42 -5.47
N LYS A 567 -10.06 12.47 -5.18
CA LYS A 567 -11.13 12.52 -6.18
C LYS A 567 -11.29 13.91 -6.82
N VAL A 568 -11.03 15.00 -6.08
CA VAL A 568 -11.03 16.37 -6.61
C VAL A 568 -9.83 16.54 -7.55
N ASP A 569 -8.60 16.36 -7.05
CA ASP A 569 -7.34 16.49 -7.80
C ASP A 569 -7.35 15.70 -9.12
N SER A 570 -7.92 14.50 -9.11
CA SER A 570 -7.87 13.62 -10.27
C SER A 570 -8.66 14.15 -11.47
N GLY A 571 -9.66 15.03 -11.29
CA GLY A 571 -10.41 15.72 -12.35
C GLY A 571 -11.03 14.86 -13.47
N LEU A 572 -11.04 13.53 -13.31
CA LEU A 572 -11.31 12.52 -14.37
C LEU A 572 -12.21 11.37 -13.89
N ALA A 573 -12.51 11.32 -12.58
CA ALA A 573 -13.27 10.25 -11.94
C ALA A 573 -14.74 10.14 -12.43
N ALA A 574 -15.25 11.20 -13.06
CA ALA A 574 -16.60 11.27 -13.63
C ALA A 574 -16.82 10.31 -14.82
N THR A 575 -15.78 9.97 -15.59
CA THR A 575 -15.92 9.13 -16.80
C THR A 575 -16.42 7.72 -16.46
N GLY A 576 -17.41 7.23 -17.21
CA GLY A 576 -17.99 5.90 -17.06
C GLY A 576 -17.04 4.80 -17.55
N ILE A 577 -17.14 3.61 -16.95
CA ILE A 577 -16.39 2.45 -17.46
C ILE A 577 -16.84 2.06 -18.87
N PHE A 578 -18.09 2.32 -19.23
CA PHE A 578 -18.62 2.13 -20.58
C PHE A 578 -18.08 3.17 -21.58
N ASP A 579 -17.91 4.43 -21.17
CA ASP A 579 -17.32 5.48 -22.01
C ASP A 579 -15.83 5.21 -22.24
N GLN A 580 -15.11 4.83 -21.19
CA GLN A 580 -13.72 4.36 -21.27
C GLN A 580 -13.60 3.13 -22.18
N ALA A 581 -14.51 2.15 -22.06
CA ALA A 581 -14.54 0.98 -22.93
C ALA A 581 -14.89 1.33 -24.39
N TYR A 582 -15.79 2.29 -24.63
CA TYR A 582 -16.11 2.78 -25.98
C TYR A 582 -14.92 3.49 -26.63
N ILE A 583 -14.26 4.40 -25.91
CA ILE A 583 -13.05 5.10 -26.37
C ILE A 583 -11.91 4.10 -26.63
N PHE A 584 -11.76 3.09 -25.75
CA PHE A 584 -10.79 2.00 -25.93
C PHE A 584 -11.11 1.15 -27.16
N LEU A 585 -12.34 0.64 -27.30
CA LEU A 585 -12.78 -0.17 -28.44
C LEU A 585 -12.64 0.59 -29.76
N LYS A 586 -13.00 1.89 -29.80
CA LYS A 586 -12.81 2.75 -30.98
C LYS A 586 -11.32 3.00 -31.28
N THR A 587 -10.47 3.11 -30.25
CA THR A 587 -9.01 3.18 -30.44
C THR A 587 -8.42 1.84 -30.92
N CYS A 588 -8.96 0.71 -30.45
CA CYS A 588 -8.59 -0.62 -30.92
C CYS A 588 -9.03 -0.86 -32.36
N ASP A 589 -10.26 -0.50 -32.74
CA ASP A 589 -10.73 -0.54 -34.13
C ASP A 589 -9.88 0.35 -35.04
N TRP A 590 -9.55 1.57 -34.60
CA TRP A 590 -8.63 2.46 -35.31
C TRP A 590 -7.25 1.81 -35.53
N LYS A 591 -6.60 1.27 -34.48
CA LYS A 591 -5.27 0.62 -34.59
C LYS A 591 -5.32 -0.68 -35.39
N LEU A 592 -6.27 -1.57 -35.10
CA LEU A 592 -6.40 -2.88 -35.74
C LEU A 592 -6.84 -2.75 -37.19
N GLY A 593 -7.69 -1.76 -37.51
CA GLY A 593 -8.09 -1.40 -38.86
C GLY A 593 -6.92 -0.96 -39.73
N TYR A 594 -5.94 -0.23 -39.18
CA TYR A 594 -4.69 0.07 -39.89
C TYR A 594 -3.92 -1.21 -40.22
N HIS A 595 -3.59 -2.03 -39.21
CA HIS A 595 -2.85 -3.29 -39.43
C HIS A 595 -3.58 -4.24 -40.40
N TYR A 596 -4.90 -4.37 -40.29
CA TYR A 596 -5.72 -5.13 -41.22
C TYR A 596 -5.61 -4.59 -42.65
N ARG A 597 -5.75 -3.26 -42.84
CA ARG A 597 -5.63 -2.64 -44.16
C ARG A 597 -4.23 -2.76 -44.74
N THR A 598 -3.16 -2.66 -43.95
CA THR A 598 -1.77 -2.88 -44.40
C THR A 598 -1.56 -4.33 -44.83
N VAL A 599 -2.00 -5.32 -44.04
CA VAL A 599 -1.91 -6.74 -44.40
C VAL A 599 -2.77 -7.05 -45.63
N HIS A 600 -3.95 -6.46 -45.72
CA HIS A 600 -4.86 -6.62 -46.86
C HIS A 600 -4.29 -6.01 -48.15
N HIS A 601 -3.68 -4.81 -48.10
CA HIS A 601 -2.90 -4.23 -49.20
C HIS A 601 -1.75 -5.16 -49.63
N PHE A 602 -0.97 -5.67 -48.67
CA PHE A 602 0.13 -6.61 -48.94
C PHE A 602 -0.37 -7.89 -49.63
N VAL A 603 -1.44 -8.50 -49.12
CA VAL A 603 -2.06 -9.70 -49.71
C VAL A 603 -2.65 -9.40 -51.10
N TYR A 604 -3.38 -8.30 -51.28
CA TYR A 604 -3.95 -7.89 -52.57
C TYR A 604 -2.86 -7.64 -53.63
N SER A 605 -1.73 -7.03 -53.24
CA SER A 605 -0.58 -6.86 -54.13
C SER A 605 0.01 -8.19 -54.63
N ARG A 606 -0.03 -9.23 -53.78
CA ARG A 606 0.47 -10.59 -54.06
C ARG A 606 -0.57 -11.52 -54.73
N LEU A 607 -1.85 -11.16 -54.72
CA LEU A 607 -2.92 -11.98 -55.32
C LEU A 607 -2.94 -11.90 -56.85
N SER A 608 -3.24 -13.05 -57.48
CA SER A 608 -3.31 -13.18 -58.94
C SER A 608 -4.57 -12.49 -59.53
N PRO A 609 -4.57 -12.11 -60.82
CA PRO A 609 -5.67 -11.36 -61.44
C PRO A 609 -7.04 -12.03 -61.33
N SER A 610 -7.09 -13.37 -61.32
CA SER A 610 -8.33 -14.14 -61.16
C SER A 610 -8.91 -14.05 -59.74
N LEU A 611 -8.05 -13.97 -58.72
CA LEU A 611 -8.47 -13.92 -57.31
C LEU A 611 -8.84 -12.50 -56.85
N ARG A 612 -8.25 -11.46 -57.47
CA ARG A 612 -8.62 -10.04 -57.20
C ARG A 612 -10.10 -9.73 -57.45
N ARG A 613 -10.84 -10.56 -58.19
CA ARG A 613 -12.30 -10.42 -58.37
C ARG A 613 -13.13 -10.82 -57.14
N PHE A 614 -12.55 -11.56 -56.20
CA PHE A 614 -13.22 -12.05 -54.99
C PHE A 614 -12.80 -11.30 -53.72
N VAL A 615 -11.86 -10.36 -53.84
CA VAL A 615 -11.34 -9.54 -52.74
C VAL A 615 -11.64 -8.09 -53.06
N ARG A 616 -12.27 -7.37 -52.13
CA ARG A 616 -12.61 -5.95 -52.31
C ARG A 616 -11.34 -5.14 -52.52
N GLU A 617 -11.37 -4.14 -53.39
CA GLU A 617 -10.22 -3.25 -53.58
C GLU A 617 -9.93 -2.47 -52.29
N PRO A 618 -8.68 -2.45 -51.79
CA PRO A 618 -8.32 -1.70 -50.59
C PRO A 618 -8.33 -0.19 -50.86
N SER A 619 -8.92 0.57 -49.93
CA SER A 619 -8.81 2.03 -49.92
C SER A 619 -7.38 2.49 -49.59
N ASP A 620 -6.98 3.63 -50.13
CA ASP A 620 -5.79 4.33 -49.65
C ASP A 620 -5.92 4.68 -48.16
N GLU A 621 -4.80 4.54 -47.44
CA GLU A 621 -4.72 4.71 -46.00
C GLU A 621 -3.47 5.54 -45.69
N PRO A 622 -3.59 6.69 -44.99
CA PRO A 622 -2.41 7.48 -44.61
C PRO A 622 -1.48 6.67 -43.72
N LYS A 623 -0.17 6.86 -43.87
CA LYS A 623 0.82 6.28 -42.95
C LYS A 623 0.59 6.83 -41.55
N ARG A 624 0.48 5.93 -40.58
CA ARG A 624 0.29 6.27 -39.18
C ARG A 624 1.54 5.99 -38.38
N THR A 625 1.86 6.91 -37.46
CA THR A 625 2.93 6.76 -36.48
C THR A 625 2.62 5.59 -35.54
N GLN A 626 3.58 4.68 -35.39
CA GLN A 626 3.41 3.46 -34.57
C GLN A 626 3.66 3.73 -33.08
N PHE A 627 4.53 4.69 -32.79
CA PHE A 627 4.80 5.24 -31.47
C PHE A 627 4.47 6.73 -31.51
N ILE A 628 3.83 7.23 -30.46
CA ILE A 628 3.51 8.65 -30.30
C ILE A 628 4.73 9.30 -29.64
N PRO A 629 5.29 10.39 -30.18
CA PRO A 629 6.46 11.06 -29.60
C PRO A 629 6.03 11.89 -28.37
N TYR A 630 5.78 11.21 -27.25
CA TYR A 630 5.24 11.84 -26.05
C TYR A 630 6.14 12.92 -25.46
N ASP A 631 7.46 12.79 -25.58
CA ASP A 631 8.43 13.77 -25.09
C ASP A 631 8.40 15.03 -25.95
N GLU A 632 8.57 14.93 -27.29
CA GLU A 632 8.43 16.07 -28.23
C GLU A 632 7.08 16.79 -28.09
N LEU A 633 5.99 16.05 -27.85
CA LEU A 633 4.64 16.59 -27.62
C LEU A 633 4.45 17.25 -26.25
N LEU A 634 5.25 16.89 -25.25
CA LEU A 634 5.26 17.57 -23.95
C LEU A 634 6.10 18.84 -24.05
N ASP A 635 7.30 18.74 -24.61
CA ASP A 635 8.24 19.86 -24.75
C ASP A 635 7.60 21.01 -25.55
N ALA A 636 7.03 20.75 -26.74
CA ALA A 636 6.36 21.78 -27.56
C ALA A 636 5.07 22.38 -26.94
N VAL A 637 4.56 21.78 -25.85
CA VAL A 637 3.45 22.31 -25.04
C VAL A 637 3.98 23.03 -23.80
N LEU A 638 5.16 22.66 -23.28
CA LEU A 638 5.83 23.25 -22.12
C LEU A 638 6.67 24.49 -22.45
N GLU A 639 7.22 24.61 -23.67
CA GLU A 639 8.03 25.72 -24.23
C GLU A 639 7.34 27.12 -24.22
N GLY A 640 6.20 27.27 -23.54
CA GLY A 640 5.55 28.56 -23.28
C GLY A 640 4.61 28.57 -22.07
N THR A 641 4.70 27.60 -21.14
CA THR A 641 3.67 27.43 -20.09
C THR A 641 4.15 27.33 -18.64
N GLN A 642 5.47 27.39 -18.36
CA GLN A 642 5.96 27.50 -16.96
C GLN A 642 7.11 28.50 -16.79
N GLU A 643 8.27 28.30 -17.42
CA GLU A 643 9.47 29.08 -17.07
C GLU A 643 9.33 30.60 -17.30
N ALA A 644 8.60 31.03 -18.34
CA ALA A 644 8.28 32.44 -18.54
C ALA A 644 7.37 32.98 -17.43
N VAL A 645 6.14 32.45 -17.32
CA VAL A 645 5.11 32.95 -16.40
C VAL A 645 5.56 32.93 -14.93
N GLU A 646 6.24 31.85 -14.49
CA GLU A 646 6.65 31.70 -13.09
C GLU A 646 7.86 32.57 -12.71
N GLN A 647 8.69 33.00 -13.69
CA GLN A 647 9.71 34.03 -13.47
C GLN A 647 9.13 35.45 -13.58
N GLU A 648 8.32 35.73 -14.60
CA GLU A 648 7.74 37.06 -14.87
C GLU A 648 6.78 37.52 -13.78
N MET A 649 6.02 36.62 -13.14
CA MET A 649 5.17 36.95 -12.00
C MET A 649 5.95 37.24 -10.69
N LEU A 650 7.25 36.89 -10.63
CA LEU A 650 8.11 37.09 -9.46
C LEU A 650 9.03 38.32 -9.58
N THR A 651 9.17 38.90 -10.77
CA THR A 651 9.96 40.12 -11.01
C THR A 651 9.08 41.37 -11.00
N THR A 652 9.34 42.30 -10.08
CA THR A 652 8.67 43.62 -10.03
C THR A 652 9.05 44.58 -11.16
N ASP A 653 10.09 44.26 -11.93
CA ASP A 653 10.57 45.10 -13.02
C ASP A 653 9.85 44.73 -14.34
N ALA A 654 9.19 45.70 -14.96
CA ALA A 654 8.36 45.48 -16.15
C ALA A 654 9.21 45.13 -17.39
N VAL A 655 9.26 43.84 -17.74
CA VAL A 655 9.79 43.36 -19.04
C VAL A 655 8.69 43.48 -20.10
N PRO A 656 8.95 44.06 -21.29
CA PRO A 656 7.97 44.09 -22.37
C PRO A 656 7.62 42.68 -22.86
N ILE A 657 6.37 42.26 -22.64
CA ILE A 657 5.86 40.94 -23.01
C ILE A 657 5.80 40.83 -24.54
N ASP A 658 6.45 39.83 -25.12
CA ASP A 658 6.34 39.53 -26.56
C ASP A 658 5.00 38.81 -26.85
N PRO A 659 4.08 39.42 -27.62
CA PRO A 659 2.79 38.80 -27.96
C PRO A 659 2.91 37.55 -28.84
N ALA A 660 4.12 37.16 -29.28
CA ALA A 660 4.37 35.90 -29.96
C ALA A 660 4.41 34.67 -29.01
N GLN A 661 4.55 34.83 -27.69
CA GLN A 661 4.64 33.69 -26.77
C GLN A 661 3.28 33.00 -26.51
N PRO A 662 3.21 31.64 -26.50
CA PRO A 662 1.94 30.93 -26.50
C PRO A 662 1.45 30.50 -25.10
N PHE A 663 0.65 31.34 -24.45
CA PHE A 663 0.05 31.13 -23.12
C PHE A 663 -0.69 29.78 -22.91
N PRO A 664 -0.81 29.30 -21.63
CA PRO A 664 -1.42 28.00 -21.30
C PRO A 664 -2.87 27.79 -21.75
N TRP A 665 -3.65 28.87 -21.86
CA TRP A 665 -5.05 28.84 -22.31
C TRP A 665 -5.22 28.86 -23.84
N ASN A 666 -4.14 29.03 -24.62
CA ASN A 666 -4.23 29.02 -26.07
C ASN A 666 -4.60 27.61 -26.60
N PRO A 667 -5.39 27.51 -27.68
CA PRO A 667 -5.82 26.22 -28.21
C PRO A 667 -4.70 25.46 -28.91
N VAL A 668 -4.71 24.13 -28.80
CA VAL A 668 -3.77 23.26 -29.53
C VAL A 668 -4.21 23.10 -30.98
N THR A 669 -3.37 23.54 -31.92
CA THR A 669 -3.61 23.38 -33.36
C THR A 669 -3.13 22.02 -33.87
N LYS A 670 -3.77 21.52 -34.93
CA LYS A 670 -3.33 20.29 -35.63
C LYS A 670 -1.93 20.43 -36.20
N GLU A 671 -1.57 21.63 -36.65
CA GLU A 671 -0.28 21.95 -37.27
C GLU A 671 0.88 21.79 -36.27
N LEU A 672 0.69 22.23 -35.01
CA LEU A 672 1.66 22.04 -33.94
C LEU A 672 1.98 20.55 -33.72
N LEU A 673 0.95 19.70 -33.65
CA LEU A 673 1.13 18.25 -33.50
C LEU A 673 1.89 17.64 -34.68
N VAL A 674 1.68 18.16 -35.89
CA VAL A 674 2.37 17.67 -37.11
C VAL A 674 3.83 18.15 -37.17
N SER A 675 4.18 19.31 -36.60
CA SER A 675 5.60 19.67 -36.40
C SER A 675 6.28 18.79 -35.35
N CYS A 676 5.54 18.33 -34.33
CA CYS A 676 6.00 17.36 -33.31
C CYS A 676 5.91 15.90 -33.80
N GLY A 677 6.37 15.65 -35.03
CA GLY A 677 6.52 14.30 -35.60
C GLY A 677 5.24 13.49 -35.86
N CYS A 678 4.05 13.96 -35.47
CA CYS A 678 2.82 13.19 -35.65
C CYS A 678 2.31 13.27 -37.09
N ASP A 679 1.81 12.15 -37.61
CA ASP A 679 1.07 12.18 -38.87
C ASP A 679 -0.31 12.86 -38.68
N PRO A 680 -0.88 13.47 -39.74
CA PRO A 680 -2.17 14.18 -39.65
C PRO A 680 -3.35 13.35 -39.12
N SER A 681 -3.31 12.01 -39.22
CA SER A 681 -4.40 11.15 -38.75
C SER A 681 -4.27 10.78 -37.27
N THR A 682 -3.04 10.67 -36.77
CA THR A 682 -2.75 10.51 -35.33
C THR A 682 -2.98 11.82 -34.58
N ALA A 683 -2.66 12.97 -35.18
CA ALA A 683 -3.01 14.29 -34.64
C ALA A 683 -4.53 14.44 -34.46
N ASP A 684 -5.34 14.08 -35.46
CA ASP A 684 -6.82 14.08 -35.36
C ASP A 684 -7.31 13.11 -34.27
N HIS A 685 -6.72 11.92 -34.16
CA HIS A 685 -7.12 10.92 -33.16
C HIS A 685 -6.75 11.33 -31.74
N LEU A 686 -5.61 12.00 -31.55
CA LEU A 686 -5.19 12.57 -30.26
C LEU A 686 -6.12 13.71 -29.83
N LEU A 687 -6.40 14.68 -30.72
CA LEU A 687 -7.35 15.76 -30.44
C LEU A 687 -8.77 15.23 -30.15
N TRP A 688 -9.25 14.27 -30.95
CA TRP A 688 -10.53 13.60 -30.67
C TRP A 688 -10.55 12.89 -29.32
N LYS A 689 -9.49 12.16 -28.96
CA LYS A 689 -9.42 11.41 -27.70
C LYS A 689 -9.28 12.32 -26.49
N CYS A 690 -8.57 13.44 -26.65
CA CYS A 690 -8.46 14.50 -25.65
C CYS A 690 -9.85 15.11 -25.39
N ALA A 691 -10.50 15.63 -26.43
CA ALA A 691 -11.88 16.14 -26.38
C ALA A 691 -12.87 15.14 -25.76
N ALA A 692 -12.81 13.87 -26.15
CA ALA A 692 -13.70 12.81 -25.65
C ALA A 692 -13.42 12.38 -24.19
N SER A 693 -12.30 12.79 -23.60
CA SER A 693 -11.98 12.54 -22.17
C SER A 693 -12.07 13.79 -21.30
N ILE A 694 -11.99 14.98 -21.89
CA ILE A 694 -12.28 16.28 -21.25
C ILE A 694 -13.78 16.54 -21.15
N GLY A 695 -14.59 16.12 -22.13
CA GLY A 695 -16.03 16.45 -22.25
C GLY A 695 -16.98 15.96 -21.13
N GLY A 696 -16.45 15.51 -19.98
CA GLY A 696 -17.18 15.29 -18.72
C GLY A 696 -16.70 16.16 -17.55
N ARG A 697 -15.72 17.04 -17.76
CA ARG A 697 -15.42 18.18 -16.87
C ARG A 697 -16.43 19.29 -17.14
N LEU A 698 -16.75 20.11 -16.13
CA LEU A 698 -17.26 21.45 -16.45
C LEU A 698 -16.11 22.22 -17.11
N PRO A 699 -16.36 23.05 -18.14
CA PRO A 699 -15.37 24.00 -18.58
C PRO A 699 -15.08 24.99 -17.45
N ASP A 700 -13.80 25.25 -17.17
CA ASP A 700 -13.40 26.41 -16.39
C ASP A 700 -13.70 27.65 -17.23
N ALA A 701 -14.93 28.17 -17.10
CA ALA A 701 -15.50 29.18 -17.99
C ALA A 701 -14.63 30.44 -18.10
N PHE A 702 -13.85 30.72 -17.04
CA PHE A 702 -12.71 31.62 -17.06
C PHE A 702 -11.55 30.95 -16.28
N PRO A 703 -10.41 30.62 -16.91
CA PRO A 703 -9.22 30.22 -16.17
C PRO A 703 -8.76 31.38 -15.27
N ALA A 704 -8.50 31.10 -13.99
CA ALA A 704 -8.12 32.14 -13.02
C ALA A 704 -6.87 32.90 -13.48
N ASP A 705 -5.87 32.18 -14.00
CA ASP A 705 -4.61 32.72 -14.51
C ASP A 705 -4.84 33.71 -15.67
N LYS A 706 -5.79 33.39 -16.57
CA LYS A 706 -6.17 34.27 -17.68
C LYS A 706 -6.87 35.53 -17.20
N LEU A 707 -7.76 35.41 -16.21
CA LEU A 707 -8.44 36.54 -15.60
C LEU A 707 -7.44 37.45 -14.87
N PHE A 708 -6.47 36.87 -14.17
CA PHE A 708 -5.39 37.58 -13.49
C PHE A 708 -4.49 38.32 -14.49
N PHE A 709 -4.13 37.68 -15.60
CA PHE A 709 -3.34 38.30 -16.68
C PHE A 709 -4.10 39.43 -17.39
N GLU A 710 -5.39 39.26 -17.70
CA GLU A 710 -6.23 40.34 -18.24
C GLU A 710 -6.32 41.53 -17.25
N PHE A 711 -6.47 41.26 -15.96
CA PHE A 711 -6.49 42.29 -14.91
C PHE A 711 -5.13 43.00 -14.73
N GLN A 712 -4.02 42.25 -14.72
CA GLN A 712 -2.67 42.81 -14.55
C GLN A 712 -2.29 43.73 -15.72
N ASN A 713 -2.64 43.37 -16.95
CA ASN A 713 -2.42 44.24 -18.12
C ASN A 713 -3.31 45.50 -18.08
N ALA A 714 -4.57 45.38 -17.66
CA ALA A 714 -5.46 46.54 -17.49
C ALA A 714 -4.94 47.49 -16.39
N MET A 715 -4.42 46.95 -15.29
CA MET A 715 -3.74 47.72 -14.25
C MET A 715 -2.46 48.41 -14.78
N HIS A 716 -1.65 47.73 -15.61
CA HIS A 716 -0.43 48.31 -16.16
C HIS A 716 -0.71 49.51 -17.07
N GLY A 717 -1.64 49.38 -18.03
CA GLY A 717 -2.06 50.52 -18.87
C GLY A 717 -2.71 51.65 -18.07
N SER A 718 -3.33 51.35 -16.93
CA SER A 718 -3.83 52.37 -15.99
C SER A 718 -2.70 53.11 -15.28
N TYR A 719 -1.58 52.45 -14.96
CA TYR A 719 -0.40 53.10 -14.41
C TYR A 719 0.34 53.94 -15.46
N GLU A 720 0.50 53.46 -16.69
CA GLU A 720 1.08 54.26 -17.80
C GLU A 720 0.29 55.56 -18.02
N LEU A 721 -1.05 55.49 -17.99
CA LEU A 721 -1.91 56.67 -18.09
C LEU A 721 -1.76 57.62 -16.89
N LEU A 722 -1.62 57.10 -15.67
CA LEU A 722 -1.41 57.90 -14.47
C LEU A 722 -0.04 58.61 -14.47
N ASP A 723 1.02 57.94 -14.92
CA ASP A 723 2.34 58.55 -15.06
C ASP A 723 2.35 59.63 -16.15
N ALA A 724 1.69 59.40 -17.30
CA ALA A 724 1.54 60.41 -18.34
C ALA A 724 0.78 61.66 -17.86
N ILE A 725 -0.32 61.47 -17.11
CA ILE A 725 -1.04 62.58 -16.43
C ILE A 725 -0.15 63.25 -15.38
N GLY A 726 0.70 62.48 -14.70
CA GLY A 726 1.71 62.97 -13.75
C GLY A 726 2.74 63.89 -14.42
N GLU A 727 3.26 63.52 -15.59
CA GLU A 727 4.19 64.35 -16.36
C GLU A 727 3.52 65.63 -16.88
N GLU A 728 2.31 65.54 -17.45
CA GLU A 728 1.56 66.73 -17.89
C GLU A 728 1.27 67.69 -16.72
N LEU A 729 0.92 67.16 -15.55
CA LEU A 729 0.67 67.97 -14.34
C LEU A 729 1.96 68.64 -13.83
N HIS A 730 3.10 67.95 -13.86
CA HIS A 730 4.38 68.55 -13.50
C HIS A 730 4.81 69.66 -14.47
N ALA A 731 4.60 69.46 -15.78
CA ALA A 731 4.86 70.48 -16.79
C ALA A 731 3.97 71.71 -16.58
N TRP A 732 2.66 71.51 -16.35
CA TRP A 732 1.71 72.60 -16.06
C TRP A 732 2.06 73.36 -14.78
N LEU A 733 2.46 72.65 -13.71
CA LEU A 733 2.88 73.27 -12.46
C LEU A 733 4.17 74.09 -12.64
N ALA A 734 5.13 73.61 -13.45
CA ALA A 734 6.36 74.34 -13.74
C ALA A 734 6.07 75.68 -14.46
N ASP A 735 5.23 75.67 -15.49
CA ASP A 735 4.79 76.89 -16.18
C ASP A 735 4.06 77.87 -15.23
N ARG A 736 3.21 77.36 -14.32
CA ARG A 736 2.51 78.22 -13.36
C ARG A 736 3.41 78.79 -12.25
N VAL A 737 4.48 78.11 -11.87
CA VAL A 737 5.53 78.69 -11.01
C VAL A 737 6.26 79.85 -11.73
N VAL A 738 6.51 79.73 -13.03
CA VAL A 738 7.08 80.82 -13.84
C VAL A 738 6.09 82.00 -13.97
N ASP A 739 4.80 81.76 -14.18
CA ASP A 739 3.77 82.82 -14.18
C ASP A 739 3.71 83.56 -12.84
N LEU A 740 3.68 82.84 -11.72
CA LEU A 740 3.64 83.42 -10.36
C LEU A 740 4.83 84.34 -10.11
N GLY A 741 6.05 83.93 -10.50
CA GLY A 741 7.25 84.78 -10.43
C GLY A 741 7.19 86.06 -11.28
N ASN A 742 6.30 86.12 -12.27
CA ASN A 742 6.09 87.28 -13.13
C ASN A 742 4.97 88.23 -12.62
N ILE A 743 4.22 87.88 -11.57
CA ILE A 743 3.15 88.74 -11.04
C ILE A 743 3.72 89.96 -10.32
N GLU A 744 4.66 89.79 -9.38
CA GLU A 744 5.20 90.91 -8.60
C GLU A 744 5.88 92.00 -9.48
N PRO A 745 6.69 91.66 -10.51
CA PRO A 745 7.22 92.65 -11.46
C PRO A 745 6.14 93.36 -12.30
N ARG A 746 4.98 92.74 -12.54
CA ARG A 746 3.84 93.37 -13.23
C ARG A 746 3.07 94.30 -12.28
N GLN A 747 2.91 93.90 -11.03
CA GLN A 747 2.22 94.69 -10.01
C GLN A 747 2.98 96.00 -9.70
N ARG A 748 4.29 95.93 -9.48
CA ARG A 748 5.13 97.13 -9.27
C ARG A 748 5.05 98.12 -10.44
N LYS A 749 4.95 97.63 -11.69
CA LYS A 749 4.74 98.48 -12.88
C LYS A 749 3.35 99.14 -12.94
N LEU A 750 2.32 98.50 -12.41
CA LEU A 750 0.99 99.09 -12.27
C LEU A 750 0.95 100.15 -11.17
N GLU A 751 1.69 99.93 -10.07
CA GLU A 751 1.85 100.89 -8.98
C GLU A 751 2.56 102.17 -9.48
N ASP A 752 3.72 102.06 -10.16
CA ASP A 752 4.39 103.19 -10.82
C ASP A 752 3.47 103.95 -11.82
N ALA A 753 2.71 103.20 -12.62
CA ALA A 753 1.77 103.81 -13.58
C ALA A 753 0.63 104.57 -12.89
N SER A 754 0.16 104.10 -11.72
CA SER A 754 -0.90 104.75 -10.95
C SER A 754 -0.48 106.11 -10.38
N VAL A 755 0.77 106.24 -9.93
CA VAL A 755 1.36 107.48 -9.40
C VAL A 755 1.48 108.58 -10.47
N THR A 756 1.45 108.20 -11.76
CA THR A 756 1.69 109.11 -12.89
C THR A 756 0.43 109.88 -13.34
N ILE A 757 -0.76 109.60 -12.80
CA ILE A 757 -2.04 110.17 -13.26
C ILE A 757 -2.56 111.27 -12.32
N GLN A 758 -2.54 112.54 -12.78
CA GLN A 758 -3.19 113.65 -12.07
C GLN A 758 -4.66 113.85 -12.51
N PRO A 759 -5.59 114.19 -11.60
CA PRO A 759 -6.98 114.49 -11.94
C PRO A 759 -7.15 115.90 -12.51
N MET A 760 -8.00 116.03 -13.54
CA MET A 760 -8.30 117.30 -14.21
C MET A 760 -9.64 117.87 -13.72
N GLN A 761 -9.63 119.09 -13.17
CA GLN A 761 -10.86 119.79 -12.74
C GLN A 761 -11.44 120.67 -13.86
N VAL A 762 -12.76 120.60 -14.03
CA VAL A 762 -13.59 121.56 -14.77
C VAL A 762 -14.84 121.84 -13.93
N ALA A 763 -15.23 123.11 -13.80
CA ALA A 763 -16.36 123.52 -12.96
C ALA A 763 -17.66 123.66 -13.77
N LEU A 764 -18.78 123.36 -13.13
CA LEU A 764 -20.15 123.74 -13.53
C LEU A 764 -21.03 123.82 -12.27
N GLU A 765 -21.91 124.81 -12.21
CA GLU A 765 -22.73 125.13 -11.03
C GLU A 765 -24.08 124.41 -11.05
N GLY A 766 -24.62 124.03 -9.88
CA GLY A 766 -25.99 123.53 -9.71
C GLY A 766 -26.11 122.33 -8.76
N VAL A 767 -26.58 122.58 -7.54
CA VAL A 767 -26.74 121.61 -6.43
C VAL A 767 -28.15 121.81 -5.83
N PRO A 768 -28.96 120.74 -5.65
CA PRO A 768 -29.05 120.03 -4.36
C PRO A 768 -28.89 118.49 -4.54
N GLU A 769 -28.06 117.73 -3.81
CA GLU A 769 -27.77 117.64 -2.35
C GLU A 769 -28.70 116.67 -1.59
N LEU A 770 -28.07 115.67 -0.92
CA LEU A 770 -28.47 114.80 0.22
C LEU A 770 -27.70 113.44 0.13
N PRO A 771 -27.44 112.72 1.25
CA PRO A 771 -26.34 112.97 2.22
C PRO A 771 -25.18 111.94 2.09
N VAL A 772 -23.90 112.30 2.28
CA VAL A 772 -23.18 112.40 3.58
C VAL A 772 -23.17 111.04 4.32
N LEU A 773 -22.11 110.21 4.21
CA LEU A 773 -20.81 110.22 4.97
C LEU A 773 -20.97 109.72 6.44
N ASP A 774 -20.00 109.06 7.10
CA ASP A 774 -18.60 108.77 6.72
C ASP A 774 -18.00 107.52 7.42
N GLY A 775 -16.88 107.04 6.85
CA GLY A 775 -15.57 107.01 7.50
C GLY A 775 -15.26 106.23 8.80
N GLY A 776 -14.32 105.29 8.67
CA GLY A 776 -13.04 105.41 9.40
C GLY A 776 -12.66 104.29 10.40
N GLY A 777 -11.42 103.77 10.29
CA GLY A 777 -10.85 102.85 11.28
C GLY A 777 -9.65 102.02 10.80
N TYR A 778 -8.46 102.62 10.65
CA TYR A 778 -7.20 101.88 10.47
C TYR A 778 -6.69 101.33 11.82
N GLY A 779 -6.23 100.07 11.89
CA GLY A 779 -5.72 99.47 13.13
C GLY A 779 -4.96 98.14 13.00
N GLN A 780 -3.63 98.23 12.95
CA GLN A 780 -2.59 97.28 13.42
C GLN A 780 -2.84 95.75 13.53
N ALA A 781 -2.06 95.01 12.71
CA ALA A 781 -1.03 94.02 13.10
C ALA A 781 -1.35 92.70 13.88
N LEU A 782 -0.76 91.61 13.35
CA LEU A 782 -0.17 90.42 14.02
C LEU A 782 -1.04 89.53 14.95
N GLY A 783 -1.04 88.21 14.68
CA GLY A 783 -1.58 87.19 15.59
C GLY A 783 -1.74 85.81 14.92
N GLU A 784 -0.74 84.95 15.05
CA GLU A 784 -0.58 83.67 14.35
C GLU A 784 -1.62 82.57 14.70
N ALA A 785 -1.73 81.60 13.78
CA ALA A 785 -2.06 80.17 13.90
C ALA A 785 -2.71 79.60 15.19
N GLU A 786 -3.75 78.78 15.03
CA GLU A 786 -3.68 77.29 14.92
C GLU A 786 -5.04 76.77 14.37
N LEU A 787 -5.13 75.89 13.35
CA LEU A 787 -4.80 74.45 13.22
C LEU A 787 -6.04 73.53 13.46
N MET A 788 -6.43 72.77 12.43
CA MET A 788 -7.41 71.66 12.37
C MET A 788 -8.91 71.85 12.71
N GLN A 789 -9.71 71.48 11.72
CA GLN A 789 -10.87 70.57 11.76
C GLN A 789 -11.50 70.22 13.14
N VAL A 790 -12.84 70.30 13.22
CA VAL A 790 -13.78 69.17 12.98
C VAL A 790 -15.20 69.74 12.84
N GLY A 791 -16.08 69.07 12.07
CA GLY A 791 -17.46 69.53 11.85
C GLY A 791 -18.46 69.05 12.91
N ASP A 792 -19.75 69.40 12.76
CA ASP A 792 -20.88 68.46 12.54
C ASP A 792 -22.25 69.17 12.74
N ARG A 793 -23.30 68.68 12.04
CA ARG A 793 -24.76 69.00 12.16
C ARG A 793 -25.19 70.45 11.78
N LEU A 794 -26.41 70.71 11.29
CA LEU A 794 -27.72 70.00 11.31
C LEU A 794 -28.25 69.83 9.85
N LEU A 795 -28.94 68.74 9.46
CA LEU A 795 -30.37 68.40 9.70
C LEU A 795 -31.34 69.53 9.28
N GLU A 796 -32.43 69.30 8.54
CA GLU A 796 -33.27 68.10 8.31
C GLU A 796 -33.67 67.95 6.80
N LEU A 797 -34.65 67.19 6.25
CA LEU A 797 -35.86 66.48 6.74
C LEU A 797 -36.22 65.24 5.81
N GLN A 798 -37.52 64.92 5.63
CA GLN A 798 -38.15 63.75 4.94
C GLN A 798 -38.48 64.01 3.45
N GLY A 799 -38.90 63.05 2.59
CA GLY A 799 -39.21 61.60 2.66
C GLY A 799 -39.92 61.17 1.34
N GLU A 800 -40.27 59.92 1.00
CA GLU A 800 -40.21 58.57 1.60
C GLU A 800 -39.52 57.58 0.58
N GLY A 801 -39.62 56.23 0.53
CA GLY A 801 -40.45 55.20 1.19
C GLY A 801 -39.97 53.75 0.85
N GLY A 802 -40.87 52.77 0.66
CA GLY A 802 -40.52 51.35 0.37
C GLY A 802 -41.72 50.48 -0.08
N PRO A 803 -41.70 49.12 -0.01
CA PRO A 803 -40.69 48.17 0.50
C PRO A 803 -40.12 47.22 -0.63
N ALA A 804 -39.34 46.14 -0.43
CA ALA A 804 -39.15 45.23 0.72
C ALA A 804 -37.85 44.38 0.70
N THR A 805 -37.50 43.86 1.89
CA THR A 805 -36.72 42.63 2.22
C THR A 805 -35.35 42.34 1.55
N ASP A 806 -34.30 42.36 2.38
CA ASP A 806 -33.38 41.21 2.55
C ASP A 806 -32.84 41.16 4.00
N SER A 807 -32.01 40.18 4.34
CA SER A 807 -31.42 39.88 5.66
C SER A 807 -29.88 40.03 5.64
N SER A 808 -29.14 40.26 6.73
CA SER A 808 -29.12 39.49 7.99
C SER A 808 -28.33 40.20 9.13
N GLU A 809 -28.05 39.47 10.22
CA GLU A 809 -27.65 39.92 11.58
C GLU A 809 -26.20 40.50 11.68
N THR A 810 -25.83 41.30 12.69
CA THR A 810 -25.41 40.80 14.03
C THR A 810 -25.03 41.91 15.04
N GLY A 811 -25.10 41.62 16.36
CA GLY A 811 -24.20 42.21 17.39
C GLY A 811 -24.83 42.92 18.61
N ALA A 812 -24.56 42.44 19.83
CA ALA A 812 -24.83 43.17 21.10
C ALA A 812 -24.02 42.68 22.35
N VAL A 813 -23.06 43.51 22.80
CA VAL A 813 -22.75 43.96 24.20
C VAL A 813 -23.13 43.00 25.37
N VAL A 814 -22.21 42.33 26.12
CA VAL A 814 -21.29 42.81 27.23
C VAL A 814 -22.02 43.04 28.59
N PRO A 815 -21.50 42.74 29.84
CA PRO A 815 -20.09 42.74 30.34
C PRO A 815 -19.64 41.64 31.38
N TYR A 816 -18.39 41.81 31.89
CA TYR A 816 -17.76 41.37 33.17
C TYR A 816 -17.06 39.99 33.31
N GLY A 817 -15.78 40.03 33.76
CA GLY A 817 -14.98 38.90 34.29
C GLY A 817 -13.47 39.21 34.33
N GLN A 818 -12.77 38.96 35.45
CA GLN A 818 -11.31 39.18 35.60
C GLN A 818 -10.52 37.86 35.57
N GLY A 819 -9.24 37.90 35.17
CA GLY A 819 -8.29 36.81 35.43
C GLY A 819 -6.92 37.02 34.77
N ASN A 820 -5.89 37.34 35.55
CA ASN A 820 -4.49 37.36 35.09
C ASN A 820 -3.83 36.00 35.37
N PHE A 821 -3.16 35.40 34.38
CA PHE A 821 -1.69 35.24 34.39
C PHE A 821 -1.15 34.83 33.01
#